data_AF-A0A6M1ZKI7-F1
#
_entry.id   AF-A0A6M1ZKI7-F1
#
_cell.length_a   1.000
_cell.length_b   1.000
_cell.length_c   1.000
_cell.angle_alpha   90.00
_cell.angle_beta   90.00
_cell.angle_gamma   90.00
#
_symmetry.space_group_name_H-M   'P 1'
#
loop_
_entity.id
_entity.type
_entity.pdbx_description
1 polymer ?
#
loop_
_entity_poly.entity_id
_entity_poly.type
_entity_poly.pdbx_seq_one_letter_code
_entity_poly.pdbx_strand_id
1 'polypeptide(L)'
;MEKHKRWQLFLILAVVFLTIYNILPTITYYSNPLKKQIGSKEAEKVALEAVGRVNSLEKFTLSWLKAQSNNLGLKPVEIALDKEDPRLAHITFKKPESAKLFAKTLQRAGSLIPFVPAQLSADPRSFDEGATTVSVQRRIGVHLDPKQLDTYFQYIPKTTPDGEISPVYRDLVNDRAALIATGLGGKSEPAKTLSTIAADPSDNGQSEGAIRLARQIVEYENAFGDTSPITQRYYAGFNTPSENNTPAFISHLEKINQQLSGGIKTLQEIRAKGEFLDSAQLQKLEVFENQKNIIDSAVLIIKRNSAAFTASQAPLTREQVVAELSKTSDKIYSLSLGNRNPFVQRIDINWSNDTIELILYPEINTIRSLATKTETVAITLEKLNQLLFNEIASVARFSEETITPTQTDFILQLNDLTNSSSLLALDIGAVAALQVETIQKLLNSSWTPSQKELSKSDYPIYEYGTFKELPAEQQKLGLVIYAPAMADQPEEGFRNGSIYVIAKGLNPMIKKNRESGVENELFEADFRALQDLLRQNGFISYSGGASDLPSAYRNDYIFELDDYYSYLIAATREKFSVKGSKNLATLEFTDVEQRLLTLNKIETSAHEDLLKWKDEYQSSQVSLVPGTKYDVPKPTKSVLWNNLKLSFAKYFRGDERKILRWGLDLSGGKTVRIGLKDQNNQPITEEADLKQAVNELYQRVNRLGVSEVGIRTEGSNIVLDFPGSQGLSASDLIQASAMYFHVVNEKFSANNPTLSEAVNTFLEEVWNEAVITNRTDPESLNVIAWQHLGGNPENPAEFQPLSSHSKLLYENGLRFAGPRSLRRSATFDDTISAITTFRGTDYSEWQGQTYP
;
A
#
# COMPACT_ATOMS: atom_id res chain seq x y z
N MET A 1 -47.95 -54.56 -33.50
CA MET A 1 -47.81 -53.28 -32.78
C MET A 1 -47.27 -53.58 -31.40
N GLU A 2 -45.95 -53.54 -31.23
CA GLU A 2 -45.32 -53.72 -29.92
C GLU A 2 -45.74 -52.57 -29.00
N LYS A 3 -46.19 -52.91 -27.79
CA LYS A 3 -46.48 -51.93 -26.75
C LYS A 3 -45.18 -51.19 -26.42
N HIS A 4 -45.05 -49.94 -26.89
CA HIS A 4 -44.02 -49.02 -26.42
C HIS A 4 -44.00 -49.04 -24.88
N LYS A 5 -42.90 -49.55 -24.31
CA LYS A 5 -42.77 -49.68 -22.86
C LYS A 5 -42.70 -48.28 -22.28
N ARG A 6 -43.57 -47.96 -21.31
CA ARG A 6 -43.65 -46.64 -20.64
C ARG A 6 -42.28 -46.12 -20.15
N TRP A 7 -41.33 -47.00 -19.86
CA TRP A 7 -39.96 -46.65 -19.47
C TRP A 7 -39.12 -46.00 -20.59
N GLN A 8 -39.37 -46.32 -21.87
CA GLN A 8 -38.69 -45.66 -23.00
C GLN A 8 -39.06 -44.18 -23.08
N LEU A 9 -40.31 -43.82 -22.75
CA LEU A 9 -40.74 -42.41 -22.67
C LEU A 9 -40.02 -41.68 -21.54
N PHE A 10 -39.89 -42.29 -20.36
CA PHE A 10 -39.12 -41.70 -19.25
C PHE A 10 -37.65 -41.51 -19.60
N LEU A 11 -37.05 -42.45 -20.33
CA LEU A 11 -35.66 -42.35 -20.80
C LEU A 11 -35.49 -41.23 -21.83
N ILE A 12 -36.39 -41.11 -22.81
CA ILE A 12 -36.38 -40.01 -23.78
C ILE A 12 -36.52 -38.67 -23.06
N LEU A 13 -37.47 -38.54 -22.12
CA LEU A 13 -37.65 -37.32 -21.34
C LEU A 13 -36.41 -36.98 -20.50
N ALA A 14 -35.76 -37.97 -19.90
CA ALA A 14 -34.54 -37.77 -19.13
C ALA A 14 -33.37 -37.30 -20.02
N VAL A 15 -33.19 -37.90 -21.20
CA VAL A 15 -32.16 -37.48 -22.16
C VAL A 15 -32.44 -36.06 -22.65
N VAL A 16 -33.67 -35.75 -23.06
CA VAL A 16 -34.06 -34.39 -23.49
C VAL A 16 -33.82 -33.37 -22.38
N PHE A 17 -34.19 -33.69 -21.14
CA PHE A 17 -33.97 -32.81 -20.00
C PHE A 17 -32.47 -32.57 -19.76
N LEU A 18 -31.63 -33.61 -19.82
CA LEU A 18 -30.17 -33.47 -19.69
C LEU A 18 -29.57 -32.65 -20.83
N THR A 19 -30.03 -32.84 -22.07
CA THR A 19 -29.59 -32.07 -23.22
C THR A 19 -29.94 -30.59 -23.07
N ILE A 20 -31.19 -30.28 -22.69
CA ILE A 20 -31.62 -28.89 -22.42
C ILE A 20 -30.79 -28.32 -21.27
N TYR A 21 -30.59 -29.08 -20.19
CA TYR A 21 -29.82 -28.63 -19.04
C TYR A 21 -28.36 -28.28 -19.39
N ASN A 22 -27.74 -28.97 -20.34
CA ASN A 22 -26.37 -28.67 -20.76
C ASN A 22 -26.29 -27.50 -21.76
N ILE A 23 -27.30 -27.32 -22.63
CA ILE A 23 -27.26 -26.28 -23.67
C ILE A 23 -27.79 -24.93 -23.17
N LEU A 24 -28.77 -24.94 -22.27
CA LEU A 24 -29.46 -23.74 -21.80
C LEU A 24 -28.54 -22.64 -21.26
N PRO A 25 -27.49 -22.93 -20.44
CA PRO A 25 -26.53 -21.92 -19.96
C PRO A 25 -25.83 -21.20 -21.10
N THR A 26 -25.47 -21.94 -22.15
CA THR A 26 -24.78 -21.40 -23.32
C THR A 26 -25.71 -20.45 -24.07
N ILE A 27 -26.96 -20.86 -24.31
CA ILE A 27 -27.96 -20.01 -24.98
C ILE A 27 -28.22 -18.74 -24.17
N THR A 28 -28.42 -18.86 -22.84
CA THR A 28 -28.72 -17.69 -22.01
C THR A 28 -27.54 -16.74 -21.92
N TYR A 29 -26.32 -17.26 -21.81
CA TYR A 29 -25.11 -16.45 -21.82
C TYR A 29 -24.94 -15.65 -23.11
N TYR A 30 -24.98 -16.32 -24.27
CA TYR A 30 -24.81 -15.67 -25.58
C TYR A 30 -26.03 -14.86 -26.04
N SER A 31 -27.18 -14.99 -25.36
CA SER A 31 -28.31 -14.08 -25.58
C SER A 31 -28.07 -12.66 -25.01
N ASN A 32 -27.11 -12.52 -24.08
CA ASN A 32 -26.72 -11.21 -23.58
C ASN A 32 -25.84 -10.49 -24.61
N PRO A 33 -25.86 -9.15 -24.66
CA PRO A 33 -24.99 -8.37 -25.54
C PRO A 33 -23.58 -8.30 -24.94
N LEU A 34 -22.85 -9.43 -24.93
CA LEU A 34 -21.59 -9.63 -24.20
C LEU A 34 -20.52 -8.56 -24.51
N LYS A 35 -20.40 -8.14 -25.78
CA LYS A 35 -19.43 -7.14 -26.24
C LYS A 35 -19.94 -5.69 -26.15
N LYS A 36 -21.14 -5.46 -25.62
CA LYS A 36 -21.65 -4.11 -25.39
C LYS A 36 -20.86 -3.48 -24.25
N GLN A 37 -20.38 -2.27 -24.47
CA GLN A 37 -19.72 -1.48 -23.43
C GLN A 37 -20.70 -1.14 -22.30
N ILE A 38 -20.17 -1.06 -21.07
CA ILE A 38 -20.96 -0.67 -19.90
C ILE A 38 -21.31 0.81 -20.01
N GLY A 39 -22.61 1.14 -19.99
CA GLY A 39 -23.09 2.50 -20.00
C GLY A 39 -23.45 3.00 -18.60
N SER A 40 -23.94 4.24 -18.54
CA SER A 40 -24.34 4.90 -17.29
C SER A 40 -25.38 4.12 -16.48
N LYS A 41 -26.41 3.54 -17.12
CA LYS A 41 -27.46 2.76 -16.41
C LYS A 41 -26.91 1.48 -15.80
N GLU A 42 -26.05 0.77 -16.52
CA GLU A 42 -25.40 -0.43 -16.02
C GLU A 42 -24.43 -0.09 -14.87
N ALA A 43 -23.71 1.04 -14.97
CA ALA A 43 -22.84 1.54 -13.90
C ALA A 43 -23.62 1.93 -12.63
N GLU A 44 -24.77 2.61 -12.76
CA GLU A 44 -25.66 2.94 -11.65
C GLU A 44 -26.14 1.68 -10.91
N LYS A 45 -26.48 0.63 -11.66
CA LYS A 45 -26.84 -0.67 -11.08
C LYS A 45 -25.68 -1.27 -10.27
N VAL A 46 -24.44 -1.17 -10.78
CA VAL A 46 -23.25 -1.64 -10.05
C VAL A 46 -23.05 -0.84 -8.77
N ALA A 47 -23.21 0.48 -8.82
CA ALA A 47 -23.14 1.34 -7.64
C ALA A 47 -24.19 0.96 -6.58
N LEU A 48 -25.44 0.74 -7.00
CA LEU A 48 -26.52 0.30 -6.10
C LEU A 48 -26.23 -1.08 -5.48
N GLU A 49 -25.69 -2.02 -6.26
CA GLU A 49 -25.27 -3.32 -5.75
C GLU A 49 -24.10 -3.20 -4.76
N ALA A 50 -23.14 -2.30 -5.00
CA ALA A 50 -22.04 -2.01 -4.09
C ALA A 50 -22.55 -1.43 -2.75
N VAL A 51 -23.40 -0.41 -2.79
CA VAL A 51 -24.09 0.16 -1.60
C VAL A 51 -24.86 -0.92 -0.85
N GLY A 52 -25.61 -1.76 -1.58
CA GLY A 52 -26.36 -2.87 -1.02
C GLY A 52 -25.48 -3.87 -0.26
N ARG A 53 -24.27 -4.16 -0.76
CA ARG A 53 -23.30 -5.03 -0.09
C ARG A 53 -22.72 -4.40 1.16
N VAL A 54 -22.32 -3.13 1.11
CA VAL A 54 -21.81 -2.37 2.27
C VAL A 54 -22.86 -2.35 3.39
N ASN A 55 -24.08 -1.90 3.09
CA ASN A 55 -25.15 -1.79 4.08
C ASN A 55 -25.63 -3.17 4.58
N SER A 56 -25.46 -4.25 3.80
CA SER A 56 -25.82 -5.59 4.25
C SER A 56 -25.00 -6.07 5.46
N LEU A 57 -23.84 -5.46 5.70
CA LEU A 57 -22.98 -5.79 6.83
C LEU A 57 -23.57 -5.40 8.18
N GLU A 58 -24.48 -4.42 8.23
CA GLU A 58 -25.29 -4.11 9.40
C GLU A 58 -26.12 -5.31 9.85
N LYS A 59 -26.84 -5.91 8.90
CA LYS A 59 -27.65 -7.12 9.14
C LYS A 59 -26.76 -8.31 9.50
N PHE A 60 -25.58 -8.40 8.89
CA PHE A 60 -24.59 -9.41 9.25
C PHE A 60 -24.18 -9.27 10.72
N THR A 61 -23.78 -8.08 11.17
CA THR A 61 -23.39 -7.80 12.56
C THR A 61 -24.45 -8.27 13.55
N LEU A 62 -25.71 -7.86 13.35
CA LEU A 62 -26.81 -8.28 14.24
C LEU A 62 -27.00 -9.79 14.28
N SER A 63 -26.94 -10.44 13.11
CA SER A 63 -27.08 -11.91 13.01
C SER A 63 -25.91 -12.65 13.66
N TRP A 64 -24.70 -12.12 13.52
CA TRP A 64 -23.47 -12.70 14.06
C TRP A 64 -23.44 -12.56 15.59
N LEU A 65 -23.78 -11.39 16.14
CA LEU A 65 -23.86 -11.16 17.59
C LEU A 65 -24.88 -12.11 18.25
N LYS A 66 -26.02 -12.32 17.60
CA LYS A 66 -27.02 -13.31 18.03
C LYS A 66 -26.45 -14.73 18.01
N ALA A 67 -25.74 -15.11 16.96
CA ALA A 67 -25.11 -16.43 16.85
C ALA A 67 -24.04 -16.63 17.93
N GLN A 68 -23.26 -15.60 18.24
CA GLN A 68 -22.23 -15.63 19.27
C GLN A 68 -22.81 -15.70 20.68
N SER A 69 -23.90 -14.99 20.97
CA SER A 69 -24.61 -15.14 22.25
C SER A 69 -25.12 -16.56 22.44
N ASN A 70 -25.70 -17.16 21.39
CA ASN A 70 -26.16 -18.55 21.44
C ASN A 70 -24.99 -19.53 21.64
N ASN A 71 -23.84 -19.28 21.01
CA ASN A 71 -22.63 -20.10 21.17
C ASN A 71 -22.11 -20.09 22.61
N LEU A 72 -22.26 -18.96 23.30
CA LEU A 72 -21.92 -18.79 24.71
C LEU A 72 -23.03 -19.26 25.67
N GLY A 73 -24.19 -19.70 25.17
CA GLY A 73 -25.36 -20.04 25.98
C GLY A 73 -26.02 -18.84 26.66
N LEU A 74 -25.76 -17.62 26.18
CA LEU A 74 -26.31 -16.37 26.70
C LEU A 74 -27.59 -15.99 25.95
N LYS A 75 -28.55 -15.39 26.68
CA LYS A 75 -29.80 -14.88 26.11
C LYS A 75 -29.83 -13.35 26.23
N PRO A 76 -29.55 -12.62 25.13
CA PRO A 76 -29.66 -11.17 25.14
C PRO A 76 -31.14 -10.76 25.23
N VAL A 77 -31.38 -9.61 25.86
CA VAL A 77 -32.69 -8.94 25.93
C VAL A 77 -32.95 -8.20 24.62
N GLU A 78 -31.92 -7.52 24.13
CA GLU A 78 -31.98 -6.68 22.94
C GLU A 78 -30.64 -6.75 22.19
N ILE A 79 -30.74 -6.70 20.85
CA ILE A 79 -29.60 -6.50 19.96
C ILE A 79 -30.07 -5.49 18.90
N ALA A 80 -29.46 -4.32 18.87
CA ALA A 80 -29.84 -3.24 17.96
C ALA A 80 -28.62 -2.49 17.45
N LEU A 81 -28.74 -1.87 16.29
CA LEU A 81 -27.77 -0.87 15.84
C LEU A 81 -28.06 0.43 16.57
N ASP A 82 -27.01 1.19 16.83
CA ASP A 82 -27.16 2.56 17.29
C ASP A 82 -27.80 3.40 16.17
N LYS A 83 -28.72 4.30 16.54
CA LYS A 83 -29.46 5.13 15.58
C LYS A 83 -28.67 6.35 15.14
N GLU A 84 -27.75 6.80 15.97
CA GLU A 84 -26.99 8.03 15.79
C GLU A 84 -25.56 7.75 15.29
N ASP A 85 -24.99 6.57 15.63
CA ASP A 85 -23.66 6.13 15.19
C ASP A 85 -23.69 4.76 14.48
N PRO A 86 -23.62 4.70 13.14
CA PRO A 86 -23.66 3.43 12.42
C PRO A 86 -22.46 2.50 12.71
N ARG A 87 -21.38 2.98 13.37
CA ARG A 87 -20.29 2.11 13.84
C ARG A 87 -20.72 1.21 14.98
N LEU A 88 -21.70 1.61 15.77
CA LEU A 88 -22.02 0.95 17.03
C LEU A 88 -23.23 0.03 16.90
N ALA A 89 -23.10 -1.15 17.49
CA ALA A 89 -24.20 -2.07 17.74
C ALA A 89 -24.24 -2.39 19.23
N HIS A 90 -25.41 -2.33 19.84
CA HIS A 90 -25.61 -2.58 21.26
C HIS A 90 -26.21 -3.95 21.49
N ILE A 91 -25.68 -4.68 22.46
CA ILE A 91 -26.26 -5.93 22.95
C ILE A 91 -26.44 -5.87 24.46
N THR A 92 -27.69 -6.01 24.91
CA THR A 92 -28.06 -5.87 26.33
C THR A 92 -28.39 -7.21 26.94
N PHE A 93 -27.85 -7.48 28.12
CA PHE A 93 -28.09 -8.68 28.91
C PHE A 93 -28.80 -8.36 30.23
N LYS A 94 -29.51 -9.35 30.79
CA LYS A 94 -30.15 -9.17 32.11
C LYS A 94 -29.15 -9.11 33.27
N LYS A 95 -27.97 -9.73 33.11
CA LYS A 95 -26.96 -9.85 34.16
C LYS A 95 -25.64 -9.23 33.70
N PRO A 96 -24.98 -8.39 34.52
CA PRO A 96 -23.67 -7.81 34.20
C PRO A 96 -22.58 -8.86 33.92
N GLU A 97 -22.60 -9.98 34.64
CA GLU A 97 -21.65 -11.09 34.41
C GLU A 97 -21.72 -11.64 32.98
N SER A 98 -22.92 -11.71 32.41
CA SER A 98 -23.13 -12.17 31.04
C SER A 98 -22.57 -11.17 30.03
N ALA A 99 -22.77 -9.87 30.28
CA ALA A 99 -22.20 -8.80 29.45
C ALA A 99 -20.67 -8.85 29.46
N LYS A 100 -20.05 -8.96 30.64
CA LYS A 100 -18.59 -9.07 30.79
C LYS A 100 -18.01 -10.30 30.11
N LEU A 101 -18.66 -11.46 30.24
CA LEU A 101 -18.26 -12.70 29.54
C LEU A 101 -18.34 -12.54 28.02
N PHE A 102 -19.41 -11.93 27.53
CA PHE A 102 -19.61 -11.67 26.11
C PHE A 102 -18.53 -10.72 25.57
N ALA A 103 -18.31 -9.57 26.21
CA ALA A 103 -17.31 -8.58 25.82
C ALA A 103 -15.89 -9.19 25.75
N LYS A 104 -15.51 -9.98 26.76
CA LYS A 104 -14.20 -10.67 26.80
C LYS A 104 -14.02 -11.65 25.65
N THR A 105 -15.05 -12.42 25.33
CA THR A 105 -14.98 -13.39 24.23
C THR A 105 -15.02 -12.69 22.87
N LEU A 106 -15.78 -11.60 22.75
CA LEU A 106 -15.96 -10.84 21.53
C LEU A 106 -14.63 -10.28 20.99
N GLN A 107 -13.71 -9.82 21.84
CA GLN A 107 -12.42 -9.30 21.39
C GLN A 107 -11.65 -10.30 20.52
N ARG A 108 -11.70 -11.58 20.87
CA ARG A 108 -11.06 -12.65 20.10
C ARG A 108 -11.98 -13.19 19.00
N ALA A 109 -13.24 -13.43 19.30
CA ALA A 109 -14.18 -14.01 18.33
C ALA A 109 -14.47 -13.06 17.15
N GLY A 110 -14.58 -11.77 17.41
CA GLY A 110 -14.88 -10.75 16.41
C GLY A 110 -13.73 -10.48 15.44
N SER A 111 -12.47 -10.68 15.86
CA SER A 111 -11.29 -10.57 14.97
C SER A 111 -11.07 -11.81 14.10
N LEU A 112 -11.69 -12.94 14.45
CA LEU A 112 -11.63 -14.19 13.68
C LEU A 112 -12.67 -14.26 12.55
N ILE A 113 -13.49 -13.22 12.36
CA ILE A 113 -14.45 -13.19 11.24
C ILE A 113 -13.64 -13.19 9.91
N PRO A 114 -13.88 -14.14 8.99
CA PRO A 114 -13.07 -14.29 7.78
C PRO A 114 -12.99 -13.07 6.88
N PHE A 115 -14.09 -12.33 6.79
CA PHE A 115 -14.19 -11.13 5.97
C PHE A 115 -13.85 -9.90 6.81
N VAL A 116 -12.67 -9.31 6.58
CA VAL A 116 -12.11 -8.24 7.41
C VAL A 116 -13.06 -7.05 7.62
N PRO A 117 -13.76 -6.52 6.60
CA PRO A 117 -14.71 -5.41 6.80
C PRO A 117 -15.90 -5.75 7.72
N ALA A 118 -16.16 -7.03 7.98
CA ALA A 118 -17.20 -7.52 8.87
C ALA A 118 -16.69 -7.86 10.28
N GLN A 119 -15.40 -7.67 10.57
CA GLN A 119 -14.85 -7.87 11.90
C GLN A 119 -15.45 -6.90 12.91
N LEU A 120 -15.48 -7.34 14.17
CA LEU A 120 -16.11 -6.63 15.27
C LEU A 120 -15.17 -6.54 16.47
N SER A 121 -15.23 -5.42 17.18
CA SER A 121 -14.50 -5.21 18.44
C SER A 121 -15.46 -4.79 19.56
N ALA A 122 -15.11 -5.10 20.81
CA ALA A 122 -15.84 -4.60 21.96
C ALA A 122 -15.34 -3.18 22.31
N ASP A 123 -16.26 -2.25 22.58
CA ASP A 123 -15.94 -0.95 23.17
C ASP A 123 -15.40 -1.16 24.60
N PRO A 124 -14.31 -0.50 25.02
CA PRO A 124 -13.74 -0.69 26.35
C PRO A 124 -14.70 -0.37 27.50
N ARG A 125 -15.65 0.55 27.31
CA ARG A 125 -16.66 0.88 28.33
C ARG A 125 -17.58 -0.30 28.64
N SER A 126 -17.62 -1.29 27.74
CA SER A 126 -18.33 -2.55 27.97
C SER A 126 -17.71 -3.43 29.06
N PHE A 127 -16.51 -3.09 29.55
CA PHE A 127 -15.84 -3.79 30.64
C PHE A 127 -16.05 -3.15 32.02
N ASP A 128 -16.76 -2.01 32.08
CA ASP A 128 -17.04 -1.29 33.32
C ASP A 128 -17.87 -2.13 34.30
N GLU A 129 -17.64 -1.92 35.61
CA GLU A 129 -18.35 -2.67 36.64
C GLU A 129 -19.85 -2.35 36.64
N GLY A 130 -20.68 -3.40 36.54
CA GLY A 130 -22.14 -3.26 36.52
C GLY A 130 -22.75 -3.03 35.13
N ALA A 131 -21.95 -2.90 34.07
CA ALA A 131 -22.45 -2.75 32.71
C ALA A 131 -23.29 -3.96 32.27
N THR A 132 -24.53 -3.70 31.83
CA THR A 132 -25.45 -4.72 31.27
C THR A 132 -25.49 -4.70 29.75
N THR A 133 -25.05 -3.60 29.14
CA THR A 133 -24.99 -3.41 27.69
C THR A 133 -23.53 -3.46 27.25
N VAL A 134 -23.26 -4.28 26.23
CA VAL A 134 -21.98 -4.31 25.53
C VAL A 134 -22.15 -3.52 24.23
N SER A 135 -21.35 -2.48 24.07
CA SER A 135 -21.26 -1.73 22.82
C SER A 135 -20.23 -2.41 21.92
N VAL A 136 -20.61 -2.71 20.69
CA VAL A 136 -19.82 -3.41 19.69
C VAL A 136 -19.51 -2.45 18.56
N GLN A 137 -18.23 -2.29 18.27
CA GLN A 137 -17.74 -1.44 17.20
C GLN A 137 -17.54 -2.26 15.92
N ARG A 138 -18.05 -1.72 14.81
CA ARG A 138 -17.88 -2.23 13.46
C ARG A 138 -16.69 -1.54 12.78
N ARG A 139 -16.03 -2.25 11.85
CA ARG A 139 -14.97 -1.66 11.00
C ARG A 139 -15.51 -0.62 10.02
N ILE A 140 -16.71 -0.86 9.48
CA ILE A 140 -17.37 0.11 8.60
C ILE A 140 -18.24 1.02 9.43
N GLY A 141 -17.88 2.30 9.41
CA GLY A 141 -18.50 3.33 10.22
C GLY A 141 -19.44 4.26 9.51
N VAL A 142 -19.84 3.92 8.28
CA VAL A 142 -20.75 4.76 7.49
C VAL A 142 -21.90 3.92 6.94
N HIS A 143 -23.05 4.58 6.81
CA HIS A 143 -24.22 4.05 6.13
C HIS A 143 -24.41 4.86 4.85
N LEU A 144 -24.51 4.19 3.70
CA LEU A 144 -24.70 4.86 2.41
C LEU A 144 -26.19 4.85 2.06
N ASP A 145 -26.86 6.00 2.01
CA ASP A 145 -28.28 6.04 1.61
C ASP A 145 -28.40 5.72 0.11
N PRO A 146 -29.13 4.64 -0.29
CA PRO A 146 -29.33 4.33 -1.71
C PRO A 146 -30.04 5.45 -2.50
N LYS A 147 -30.73 6.38 -1.83
CA LYS A 147 -31.37 7.54 -2.47
C LYS A 147 -30.40 8.67 -2.81
N GLN A 148 -29.21 8.67 -2.21
CA GLN A 148 -28.15 9.66 -2.44
C GLN A 148 -27.03 9.08 -3.30
N LEU A 149 -27.36 8.15 -4.20
CA LEU A 149 -26.38 7.43 -5.00
C LEU A 149 -25.51 8.38 -5.83
N ASP A 150 -26.11 9.42 -6.41
CA ASP A 150 -25.43 10.44 -7.22
C ASP A 150 -24.48 11.34 -6.40
N THR A 151 -24.63 11.37 -5.07
CA THR A 151 -23.68 12.07 -4.17
C THR A 151 -22.41 11.25 -3.97
N TYR A 152 -22.53 9.92 -3.97
CA TYR A 152 -21.39 9.03 -3.71
C TYR A 152 -20.73 8.56 -4.98
N PHE A 153 -21.48 8.37 -6.07
CA PHE A 153 -20.99 7.72 -7.28
C PHE A 153 -21.21 8.57 -8.51
N GLN A 154 -20.20 8.61 -9.39
CA GLN A 154 -20.26 9.27 -10.68
C GLN A 154 -19.82 8.32 -11.79
N TYR A 155 -20.63 8.22 -12.85
CA TYR A 155 -20.23 7.53 -14.08
C TYR A 155 -19.36 8.45 -14.95
N ILE A 156 -18.20 7.96 -15.37
CA ILE A 156 -17.22 8.72 -16.16
C ILE A 156 -16.96 7.96 -17.47
N PRO A 157 -17.52 8.37 -18.61
CA PRO A 157 -17.10 7.83 -19.90
C PRO A 157 -15.69 8.34 -20.24
N LYS A 158 -14.84 7.52 -20.86
CA LYS A 158 -13.51 8.00 -21.32
C LYS A 158 -13.60 8.93 -22.51
N THR A 159 -14.49 8.61 -23.44
CA THR A 159 -14.73 9.40 -24.65
C THR A 159 -16.15 9.93 -24.70
N THR A 160 -16.31 11.13 -25.25
CA THR A 160 -17.61 11.69 -25.61
C THR A 160 -18.22 10.93 -26.80
N PRO A 161 -19.51 11.11 -27.10
CA PRO A 161 -20.14 10.53 -28.29
C PRO A 161 -19.44 10.91 -29.61
N ASP A 162 -18.74 12.05 -29.64
CA ASP A 162 -17.99 12.54 -30.80
C ASP A 162 -16.57 11.95 -30.90
N GLY A 163 -16.17 11.08 -29.95
CA GLY A 163 -14.87 10.41 -29.94
C GLY A 163 -13.74 11.23 -29.30
N GLU A 164 -14.04 12.38 -28.69
CA GLU A 164 -13.07 13.19 -27.94
C GLU A 164 -12.91 12.68 -26.51
N ILE A 165 -11.78 12.97 -25.87
CA ILE A 165 -11.58 12.64 -24.45
C ILE A 165 -12.56 13.44 -23.58
N SER A 166 -13.34 12.72 -22.77
CA SER A 166 -14.30 13.28 -21.82
C SER A 166 -13.62 14.23 -20.83
N PRO A 167 -14.19 15.42 -20.54
CA PRO A 167 -13.60 16.38 -19.61
C PRO A 167 -13.32 15.78 -18.23
N VAL A 168 -14.26 15.03 -17.67
CA VAL A 168 -14.10 14.43 -16.32
C VAL A 168 -13.01 13.35 -16.32
N TYR A 169 -12.88 12.57 -17.39
CA TYR A 169 -11.78 11.60 -17.51
C TYR A 169 -10.43 12.31 -17.67
N ARG A 170 -10.41 13.42 -18.43
CA ARG A 170 -9.23 14.27 -18.55
C ARG A 170 -8.79 14.83 -17.21
N ASP A 171 -9.71 15.34 -16.41
CA ASP A 171 -9.43 15.88 -15.08
C ASP A 171 -8.84 14.81 -14.16
N LEU A 172 -9.36 13.58 -14.20
CA LEU A 172 -8.81 12.43 -13.47
C LEU A 172 -7.36 12.09 -13.87
N VAL A 173 -7.07 12.08 -15.17
CA VAL A 173 -5.71 11.80 -15.67
C VAL A 173 -4.77 12.97 -15.37
N ASN A 174 -5.25 14.20 -15.51
CA ASN A 174 -4.49 15.41 -15.18
C ASN A 174 -4.19 15.48 -13.68
N ASP A 175 -5.10 15.05 -12.82
CA ASP A 175 -4.91 14.95 -11.39
C ASP A 175 -3.74 14.01 -11.02
N ARG A 176 -3.70 12.83 -11.64
CA ARG A 176 -2.61 11.85 -11.50
C ARG A 176 -1.29 12.42 -12.04
N ALA A 177 -1.31 12.97 -13.25
CA ALA A 177 -0.14 13.57 -13.87
C ALA A 177 0.41 14.77 -13.06
N ALA A 178 -0.48 15.58 -12.48
CA ALA A 178 -0.10 16.71 -11.63
C ALA A 178 0.61 16.22 -10.37
N LEU A 179 0.14 15.14 -9.73
CA LEU A 179 0.80 14.59 -8.56
C LEU A 179 2.21 14.10 -8.89
N ILE A 180 2.38 13.36 -9.99
CA ILE A 180 3.68 12.89 -10.47
C ILE A 180 4.61 14.07 -10.80
N ALA A 181 4.10 15.08 -11.51
CA ALA A 181 4.85 16.28 -11.86
C ALA A 181 5.30 17.07 -10.63
N THR A 182 4.46 17.18 -9.60
CA THR A 182 4.83 17.80 -8.33
C THR A 182 5.83 16.97 -7.54
N GLY A 183 5.77 15.63 -7.62
CA GLY A 183 6.78 14.75 -7.03
C GLY A 183 8.16 14.94 -7.68
N LEU A 184 8.20 15.10 -9.00
CA LEU A 184 9.46 15.25 -9.76
C LEU A 184 10.01 16.67 -9.81
N GLY A 185 9.14 17.68 -9.88
CA GLY A 185 9.48 19.08 -10.12
C GLY A 185 9.04 20.05 -9.02
N GLY A 186 8.45 19.55 -7.94
CA GLY A 186 8.11 20.34 -6.75
C GLY A 186 9.33 20.62 -5.87
N LYS A 187 9.10 20.82 -4.57
CA LYS A 187 10.19 21.05 -3.61
C LYS A 187 10.96 19.73 -3.44
N SER A 188 12.24 19.72 -3.82
CA SER A 188 13.08 18.53 -3.77
C SER A 188 13.25 18.01 -2.33
N GLU A 189 13.52 16.71 -2.18
CA GLU A 189 13.84 16.12 -0.87
C GLU A 189 15.04 16.79 -0.16
N PRO A 190 16.15 17.12 -0.86
CA PRO A 190 17.20 17.95 -0.30
C PRO A 190 16.72 19.30 0.23
N ALA A 191 15.87 20.01 -0.52
CA ALA A 191 15.34 21.31 -0.09
C ALA A 191 14.42 21.21 1.13
N LYS A 192 13.55 20.17 1.18
CA LYS A 192 12.70 19.90 2.35
C LYS A 192 13.56 19.66 3.59
N THR A 193 14.50 18.72 3.49
CA THR A 193 15.41 18.37 4.59
C THR A 193 16.24 19.58 5.05
N LEU A 194 16.75 20.40 4.12
CA LEU A 194 17.46 21.64 4.44
C LEU A 194 16.60 22.65 5.19
N SER A 195 15.35 22.85 4.77
CA SER A 195 14.44 23.77 5.47
C SER A 195 14.13 23.31 6.89
N THR A 196 14.02 21.99 7.11
CA THR A 196 13.84 21.40 8.43
C THR A 196 15.07 21.61 9.32
N ILE A 197 16.29 21.39 8.77
CA ILE A 197 17.56 21.62 9.47
C ILE A 197 17.74 23.09 9.88
N ALA A 198 17.38 24.01 8.98
CA ALA A 198 17.48 25.44 9.26
C ALA A 198 16.51 25.89 10.38
N ALA A 199 15.38 25.19 10.55
CA ALA A 199 14.35 25.56 11.49
C ALA A 199 14.60 25.12 12.95
N ASP A 200 15.47 24.12 13.21
CA ASP A 200 15.90 23.75 14.57
C ASP A 200 17.29 23.07 14.62
N PRO A 201 18.39 23.84 14.55
CA PRO A 201 19.75 23.32 14.48
C PRO A 201 20.24 22.53 15.72
N SER A 202 19.39 22.37 16.74
CA SER A 202 19.71 21.78 18.04
C SER A 202 19.22 20.36 18.24
N ASP A 203 18.35 19.84 17.36
CA ASP A 203 17.79 18.49 17.47
C ASP A 203 18.75 17.42 16.91
N ASN A 204 19.00 16.37 17.70
CA ASN A 204 19.85 15.24 17.31
C ASN A 204 19.27 14.44 16.14
N GLY A 205 17.94 14.38 15.98
CA GLY A 205 17.30 13.69 14.85
C GLY A 205 17.62 14.34 13.49
N GLN A 206 17.91 15.64 13.48
CA GLN A 206 18.28 16.36 12.27
C GLN A 206 19.73 16.10 11.83
N SER A 207 20.59 15.62 12.73
CA SER A 207 21.98 15.28 12.40
C SER A 207 22.08 14.07 11.47
N GLU A 208 21.20 13.08 11.61
CA GLU A 208 21.14 11.91 10.71
C GLU A 208 20.71 12.32 9.30
N GLY A 209 19.66 13.14 9.19
CA GLY A 209 19.22 13.72 7.91
C GLY A 209 20.31 14.55 7.22
N ALA A 210 21.11 15.29 8.01
CA ALA A 210 22.23 16.05 7.48
C ALA A 210 23.37 15.17 6.94
N ILE A 211 23.71 14.09 7.65
CA ILE A 211 24.72 13.11 7.20
C ILE A 211 24.25 12.40 5.92
N ARG A 212 22.96 12.03 5.84
CA ARG A 212 22.37 11.41 4.64
C ARG A 212 22.49 12.33 3.42
N LEU A 213 22.16 13.62 3.56
CA LEU A 213 22.34 14.59 2.48
C LEU A 213 23.81 14.77 2.09
N ALA A 214 24.72 14.86 3.05
CA ALA A 214 26.16 14.98 2.79
C ALA A 214 26.68 13.78 1.96
N ARG A 215 26.20 12.57 2.27
CA ARG A 215 26.52 11.35 1.52
C ARG A 215 26.02 11.41 0.09
N GLN A 216 24.77 11.80 -0.13
CA GLN A 216 24.21 11.93 -1.49
C GLN A 216 24.99 12.94 -2.34
N ILE A 217 25.42 14.07 -1.78
CA ILE A 217 26.27 15.05 -2.48
C ILE A 217 27.56 14.40 -3.00
N VAL A 218 28.23 13.64 -2.14
CA VAL A 218 29.48 12.94 -2.47
C VAL A 218 29.23 11.83 -3.50
N GLU A 219 28.11 11.12 -3.41
CA GLU A 219 27.74 10.05 -4.35
C GLU A 219 27.48 10.59 -5.77
N TYR A 220 26.75 11.71 -5.91
CA TYR A 220 26.54 12.35 -7.22
C TYR A 220 27.86 12.81 -7.86
N GLU A 221 28.76 13.41 -7.08
CA GLU A 221 30.07 13.81 -7.59
C GLU A 221 30.92 12.60 -8.00
N ASN A 222 30.96 11.55 -7.16
CA ASN A 222 31.71 10.34 -7.46
C ASN A 222 31.14 9.55 -8.64
N ALA A 223 29.85 9.71 -8.95
CA ALA A 223 29.19 9.03 -10.07
C ALA A 223 29.42 9.75 -11.40
N PHE A 224 29.27 11.08 -11.42
CA PHE A 224 29.20 11.85 -12.66
C PHE A 224 30.21 13.00 -12.79
N GLY A 225 30.91 13.34 -11.70
CA GLY A 225 31.75 14.53 -11.61
C GLY A 225 30.94 15.81 -11.35
N ASP A 226 31.65 16.88 -11.03
CA ASP A 226 31.08 18.19 -10.69
C ASP A 226 30.53 18.95 -11.91
N THR A 227 31.13 18.78 -13.08
CA THR A 227 30.74 19.46 -14.33
C THR A 227 29.58 18.81 -15.08
N SER A 228 29.14 17.61 -14.66
CA SER A 228 28.05 16.90 -15.33
C SER A 228 26.73 17.67 -15.21
N PRO A 229 25.92 17.77 -16.30
CA PRO A 229 24.59 18.36 -16.23
C PRO A 229 23.68 17.72 -15.18
N ILE A 230 23.83 16.41 -14.94
CA ILE A 230 23.06 15.65 -13.92
C ILE A 230 23.36 16.23 -12.53
N THR A 231 24.65 16.35 -12.19
CA THR A 231 25.12 16.87 -10.90
C THR A 231 24.72 18.33 -10.71
N GLN A 232 24.82 19.15 -11.76
CA GLN A 232 24.43 20.56 -11.72
C GLN A 232 22.92 20.74 -11.45
N ARG A 233 22.07 19.91 -12.08
CA ARG A 233 20.62 19.90 -11.79
C ARG A 233 20.33 19.44 -10.37
N TYR A 234 21.04 18.42 -9.88
CA TYR A 234 20.91 17.96 -8.49
C TYR A 234 21.27 19.07 -7.48
N TYR A 235 22.40 19.77 -7.67
CA TYR A 235 22.80 20.88 -6.80
C TYR A 235 21.81 22.04 -6.82
N ALA A 236 21.28 22.39 -8.00
CA ALA A 236 20.26 23.43 -8.13
C ALA A 236 18.97 23.11 -7.36
N GLY A 237 18.70 21.83 -7.07
CA GLY A 237 17.54 21.38 -6.31
C GLY A 237 17.60 21.68 -4.81
N PHE A 238 18.75 22.08 -4.23
CA PHE A 238 18.89 22.21 -2.77
C PHE A 238 18.19 23.43 -2.17
N ASN A 239 18.05 24.51 -2.93
CA ASN A 239 17.45 25.75 -2.45
C ASN A 239 16.21 26.11 -3.27
N THR A 240 15.45 27.08 -2.77
CA THR A 240 14.43 27.76 -3.56
C THR A 240 14.90 29.19 -3.85
N PRO A 241 14.34 29.90 -4.86
CA PRO A 241 14.75 31.27 -5.15
C PRO A 241 14.56 32.24 -3.96
N SER A 242 13.66 31.91 -3.02
CA SER A 242 13.35 32.70 -1.83
C SER A 242 14.12 32.27 -0.57
N GLU A 243 14.71 31.07 -0.53
CA GLU A 243 15.36 30.52 0.66
C GLU A 243 16.73 29.93 0.32
N ASN A 244 17.79 30.50 0.90
CA ASN A 244 19.15 29.95 0.81
C ASN A 244 19.59 29.40 2.18
N ASN A 245 19.39 28.10 2.37
CA ASN A 245 19.69 27.40 3.62
C ASN A 245 21.08 26.74 3.62
N THR A 246 21.84 26.85 2.51
CA THR A 246 23.17 26.25 2.38
C THR A 246 24.17 26.70 3.46
N PRO A 247 24.26 27.99 3.85
CA PRO A 247 25.17 28.41 4.91
C PRO A 247 24.84 27.78 6.27
N ALA A 248 23.55 27.69 6.61
CA ALA A 248 23.08 27.06 7.85
C ALA A 248 23.41 25.56 7.87
N PHE A 249 23.26 24.90 6.72
CA PHE A 249 23.63 23.50 6.56
C PHE A 249 25.12 23.24 6.73
N ILE A 250 25.98 24.05 6.10
CA ILE A 250 27.45 23.95 6.29
C ILE A 250 27.80 24.10 7.78
N SER A 251 27.23 25.08 8.46
CA SER A 251 27.49 25.29 9.89
C SER A 251 27.04 24.09 10.74
N HIS A 252 25.90 23.48 10.41
CA HIS A 252 25.42 22.28 11.10
C HIS A 252 26.34 21.07 10.85
N LEU A 253 26.77 20.85 9.61
CA LEU A 253 27.73 19.80 9.25
C LEU A 253 29.08 19.98 9.97
N GLU A 254 29.58 21.21 10.06
CA GLU A 254 30.82 21.52 10.78
C GLU A 254 30.69 21.23 12.29
N LYS A 255 29.51 21.48 12.88
CA LYS A 255 29.21 21.11 14.28
C LYS A 255 29.19 19.59 14.49
N ILE A 256 28.54 18.83 13.61
CA ILE A 256 28.54 17.35 13.66
C ILE A 256 29.98 16.82 13.52
N ASN A 257 30.75 17.38 12.60
CA ASN A 257 32.15 16.99 12.39
C ASN A 257 33.01 17.21 13.64
N GLN A 258 32.79 18.30 14.38
CA GLN A 258 33.46 18.54 15.67
C GLN A 258 33.09 17.47 16.71
N GLN A 259 31.82 17.07 16.79
CA GLN A 259 31.36 16.02 17.70
C GLN A 259 31.97 14.65 17.35
N LEU A 260 31.95 14.27 16.07
CA LEU A 260 32.56 13.03 15.58
C LEU A 260 34.07 13.00 15.86
N SER A 261 34.78 14.12 15.59
CA SER A 261 36.21 14.25 15.86
C SER A 261 36.53 14.09 17.35
N GLY A 262 35.65 14.55 18.25
CA GLY A 262 35.76 14.32 19.68
C GLY A 262 35.62 12.84 20.04
N GLY A 263 34.62 12.15 19.47
CA GLY A 263 34.39 10.71 19.67
C GLY A 263 35.50 9.81 19.12
N ILE A 264 36.10 10.19 17.99
CA ILE A 264 37.26 9.48 17.42
C ILE A 264 38.45 9.60 18.36
N LYS A 265 38.75 10.81 18.87
CA LYS A 265 39.86 11.03 19.81
C LYS A 265 39.72 10.21 21.08
N THR A 266 38.52 10.15 21.68
CA THR A 266 38.31 9.36 22.90
C THR A 266 38.55 7.87 22.68
N LEU A 267 38.06 7.31 21.57
CA LEU A 267 38.28 5.90 21.22
C LEU A 267 39.75 5.60 20.88
N GLN A 268 40.43 6.53 20.19
CA GLN A 268 41.87 6.42 19.89
C GLN A 268 42.74 6.54 21.16
N GLU A 269 42.34 7.37 22.13
CA GLU A 269 43.01 7.48 23.44
C GLU A 269 42.88 6.22 24.28
N ILE A 270 41.72 5.54 24.24
CA ILE A 270 41.53 4.22 24.89
C ILE A 270 42.49 3.19 24.28
N ARG A 271 42.60 3.17 22.95
CA ARG A 271 43.56 2.32 22.22
C ARG A 271 45.02 2.66 22.58
N ALA A 272 45.34 3.95 22.75
CA ALA A 272 46.67 4.42 23.10
C ALA A 272 47.08 4.11 24.55
N LYS A 273 46.10 3.93 25.46
CA LYS A 273 46.32 3.51 26.85
C LYS A 273 46.61 2.01 27.01
N GLY A 274 46.64 1.25 25.92
CA GLY A 274 46.94 -0.19 25.93
C GLY A 274 45.74 -1.09 26.24
N GLU A 275 44.53 -0.53 26.31
CA GLU A 275 43.30 -1.29 26.40
C GLU A 275 42.86 -1.74 25.00
N PHE A 276 42.49 -3.02 24.85
CA PHE A 276 41.92 -3.53 23.60
C PHE A 276 40.50 -2.99 23.44
N LEU A 277 40.22 -2.35 22.31
CA LEU A 277 38.86 -1.99 21.95
C LEU A 277 38.05 -3.27 21.71
N ASP A 278 36.86 -3.35 22.29
CA ASP A 278 35.94 -4.45 21.99
C ASP A 278 35.42 -4.36 20.54
N SER A 279 34.77 -5.42 20.07
CA SER A 279 34.25 -5.47 18.69
C SER A 279 33.24 -4.36 18.38
N ALA A 280 32.47 -3.89 19.37
CA ALA A 280 31.48 -2.83 19.16
C ALA A 280 32.15 -1.45 19.10
N GLN A 281 33.20 -1.22 19.88
CA GLN A 281 34.00 0.00 19.88
C GLN A 281 34.81 0.17 18.60
N LEU A 282 35.36 -0.93 18.06
CA LEU A 282 36.04 -0.92 16.75
C LEU A 282 35.07 -0.56 15.62
N GLN A 283 33.89 -1.17 15.60
CA GLN A 283 32.84 -0.84 14.63
C GLN A 283 32.40 0.62 14.74
N LYS A 284 32.25 1.13 15.97
CA LYS A 284 31.87 2.53 16.20
C LYS A 284 32.93 3.52 15.71
N LEU A 285 34.22 3.20 15.90
CA LEU A 285 35.32 4.02 15.40
C LEU A 285 35.30 4.12 13.87
N GLU A 286 35.13 2.98 13.19
CA GLU A 286 35.07 2.92 11.73
C GLU A 286 33.90 3.72 11.16
N VAL A 287 32.72 3.62 11.79
CA VAL A 287 31.55 4.43 11.41
C VAL A 287 31.83 5.93 11.56
N PHE A 288 32.43 6.35 12.68
CA PHE A 288 32.75 7.76 12.91
C PHE A 288 33.77 8.30 11.91
N GLU A 289 34.83 7.54 11.61
CA GLU A 289 35.84 7.93 10.61
C GLU A 289 35.24 8.05 9.21
N ASN A 290 34.36 7.11 8.83
CA ASN A 290 33.67 7.16 7.54
C ASN A 290 32.72 8.37 7.44
N GLN A 291 31.87 8.59 8.45
CA GLN A 291 30.96 9.74 8.50
C GLN A 291 31.72 11.06 8.45
N LYS A 292 32.84 11.17 9.17
CA LYS A 292 33.71 12.35 9.12
C LYS A 292 34.24 12.63 7.72
N ASN A 293 34.80 11.62 7.04
CA ASN A 293 35.35 11.77 5.69
C ASN A 293 34.27 12.21 4.68
N ILE A 294 33.05 11.69 4.82
CA ILE A 294 31.90 12.08 3.99
C ILE A 294 31.53 13.54 4.23
N ILE A 295 31.44 13.98 5.49
CA ILE A 295 31.10 15.37 5.83
C ILE A 295 32.18 16.32 5.31
N ASP A 296 33.46 16.02 5.54
CA ASP A 296 34.58 16.85 5.08
C ASP A 296 34.55 17.00 3.54
N SER A 297 34.29 15.90 2.83
CA SER A 297 34.14 15.90 1.37
C SER A 297 32.95 16.74 0.94
N ALA A 298 31.75 16.51 1.52
CA ALA A 298 30.54 17.24 1.16
C ALA A 298 30.70 18.76 1.36
N VAL A 299 31.31 19.19 2.48
CA VAL A 299 31.57 20.62 2.74
C VAL A 299 32.49 21.24 1.68
N LEU A 300 33.53 20.52 1.23
CA LEU A 300 34.41 20.98 0.15
C LEU A 300 33.65 21.10 -1.18
N ILE A 301 32.81 20.13 -1.50
CA ILE A 301 32.01 20.10 -2.73
C ILE A 301 31.04 21.28 -2.78
N ILE A 302 30.31 21.53 -1.68
CA ILE A 302 29.37 22.65 -1.56
C ILE A 302 30.11 23.98 -1.72
N LYS A 303 31.26 24.15 -1.05
CA LYS A 303 32.05 25.38 -1.13
C LYS A 303 32.58 25.62 -2.55
N ARG A 304 33.07 24.57 -3.24
CA ARG A 304 33.58 24.65 -4.62
C ARG A 304 32.47 24.97 -5.62
N ASN A 305 31.27 24.43 -5.42
CA ASN A 305 30.14 24.56 -6.35
C ASN A 305 29.06 25.54 -5.87
N SER A 306 29.41 26.53 -5.04
CA SER A 306 28.44 27.43 -4.39
C SER A 306 27.44 28.07 -5.36
N ALA A 307 27.89 28.48 -6.56
CA ALA A 307 27.04 29.04 -7.60
C ALA A 307 25.92 28.07 -8.04
N ALA A 308 26.24 26.78 -8.18
CA ALA A 308 25.28 25.75 -8.58
C ALA A 308 24.22 25.49 -7.51
N PHE A 309 24.62 25.46 -6.23
CA PHE A 309 23.70 25.33 -5.10
C PHE A 309 22.77 26.55 -4.97
N THR A 310 23.17 27.72 -5.45
CA THR A 310 22.33 28.93 -5.48
C THR A 310 21.51 29.09 -6.76
N ALA A 311 21.76 28.29 -7.80
CA ALA A 311 21.10 28.38 -9.10
C ALA A 311 19.72 27.69 -9.12
N SER A 312 18.91 27.94 -8.10
CA SER A 312 17.63 27.26 -7.89
C SER A 312 16.53 27.75 -8.83
N GLN A 313 15.62 26.83 -9.17
CA GLN A 313 14.38 27.14 -9.88
C GLN A 313 13.21 27.13 -8.91
N ALA A 314 12.19 27.95 -9.18
CA ALA A 314 10.96 27.93 -8.38
C ALA A 314 10.29 26.55 -8.50
N PRO A 315 10.00 25.86 -7.38
CA PRO A 315 9.27 24.59 -7.39
C PRO A 315 7.95 24.68 -8.16
N LEU A 316 7.59 23.61 -8.88
CA LEU A 316 6.27 23.52 -9.51
C LEU A 316 5.21 23.28 -8.43
N THR A 317 4.22 24.17 -8.36
CA THR A 317 3.04 23.93 -7.52
C THR A 317 1.98 23.15 -8.29
N ARG A 318 1.12 22.46 -7.55
CA ARG A 318 0.05 21.65 -8.15
C ARG A 318 -0.89 22.49 -9.01
N GLU A 319 -1.23 23.69 -8.56
CA GLU A 319 -2.11 24.62 -9.27
C GLU A 319 -1.51 25.05 -10.60
N GLN A 320 -0.20 25.33 -10.62
CA GLN A 320 0.52 25.68 -11.84
C GLN A 320 0.47 24.54 -12.86
N VAL A 321 0.70 23.30 -12.40
CA VAL A 321 0.70 22.12 -13.26
C VAL A 321 -0.71 21.85 -13.81
N VAL A 322 -1.74 21.88 -12.97
CA VAL A 322 -3.14 21.68 -13.41
C VAL A 322 -3.57 22.77 -14.40
N ALA A 323 -3.18 24.02 -14.16
CA ALA A 323 -3.43 25.13 -15.08
C ALA A 323 -2.69 24.97 -16.42
N GLU A 324 -1.56 24.27 -16.45
CA GLU A 324 -0.84 23.96 -17.69
C GLU A 324 -1.49 22.79 -18.44
N LEU A 325 -1.81 21.71 -17.74
CA LEU A 325 -2.46 20.51 -18.28
C LEU A 325 -3.86 20.75 -18.86
N SER A 326 -4.55 21.80 -18.41
CA SER A 326 -5.90 22.16 -18.88
C SER A 326 -5.92 22.89 -20.23
N LYS A 327 -4.77 23.30 -20.79
CA LYS A 327 -4.71 24.21 -21.96
C LYS A 327 -4.84 23.55 -23.32
N THR A 328 -4.71 22.23 -23.45
CA THR A 328 -4.47 21.59 -24.76
C THR A 328 -5.33 20.34 -24.99
N SER A 329 -5.63 20.05 -26.26
CA SER A 329 -6.44 18.92 -26.74
C SER A 329 -5.66 17.94 -27.61
N ASP A 330 -4.33 17.91 -27.50
CA ASP A 330 -3.47 17.08 -28.33
C ASP A 330 -3.56 15.60 -27.92
N LYS A 331 -3.34 14.70 -28.88
CA LYS A 331 -3.32 13.24 -28.64
C LYS A 331 -2.19 12.81 -27.70
N ILE A 332 -1.09 13.55 -27.73
CA ILE A 332 0.02 13.42 -26.78
C ILE A 332 0.25 14.82 -26.23
N TYR A 333 0.23 14.96 -24.91
CA TYR A 333 0.49 16.23 -24.25
C TYR A 333 1.79 16.15 -23.45
N SER A 334 2.69 17.12 -23.63
CA SER A 334 3.99 17.15 -22.98
C SER A 334 4.08 18.28 -21.94
N LEU A 335 4.35 17.93 -20.69
CA LEU A 335 4.60 18.86 -19.59
C LEU A 335 6.11 18.89 -19.27
N SER A 336 6.76 20.04 -19.52
CA SER A 336 8.19 20.20 -19.24
C SER A 336 8.45 20.44 -17.75
N LEU A 337 9.37 19.67 -17.17
CA LEU A 337 9.82 19.90 -15.79
C LEU A 337 10.93 20.95 -15.71
N GLY A 338 11.55 21.31 -16.84
CA GLY A 338 12.77 22.11 -16.87
C GLY A 338 13.89 21.42 -16.08
N ASN A 339 14.81 22.20 -15.49
CA ASN A 339 15.97 21.66 -14.79
C ASN A 339 15.69 21.28 -13.33
N ARG A 340 14.41 21.09 -12.96
CA ARG A 340 13.98 20.83 -11.57
C ARG A 340 14.25 19.41 -11.09
N ASN A 341 14.36 18.47 -12.04
CA ASN A 341 14.71 17.09 -11.75
C ASN A 341 16.05 16.72 -12.40
N PRO A 342 16.95 15.98 -11.71
CA PRO A 342 18.22 15.58 -12.29
C PRO A 342 18.08 14.61 -13.47
N PHE A 343 17.00 13.80 -13.48
CA PHE A 343 16.85 12.68 -14.41
C PHE A 343 15.71 12.83 -15.43
N VAL A 344 14.55 13.30 -15.00
CA VAL A 344 13.35 13.39 -15.85
C VAL A 344 13.25 14.79 -16.45
N GLN A 345 13.16 14.87 -17.77
CA GLN A 345 13.03 16.13 -18.49
C GLN A 345 11.59 16.61 -18.55
N ARG A 346 10.66 15.71 -18.86
CA ARG A 346 9.24 16.02 -19.07
C ARG A 346 8.36 14.80 -18.88
N ILE A 347 7.06 15.05 -18.79
CA ILE A 347 6.02 14.03 -18.69
C ILE A 347 5.15 14.10 -19.93
N ASP A 348 5.00 12.99 -20.64
CA ASP A 348 4.18 12.87 -21.84
C ASP A 348 2.92 12.05 -21.52
N ILE A 349 1.73 12.65 -21.64
CA ILE A 349 0.44 11.98 -21.48
C ILE A 349 -0.03 11.50 -22.85
N ASN A 350 -0.12 10.19 -23.03
CA ASN A 350 -0.55 9.57 -24.27
C ASN A 350 -1.97 9.00 -24.13
N TRP A 351 -2.94 9.79 -24.58
CA TRP A 351 -4.37 9.44 -24.51
C TRP A 351 -4.76 8.27 -25.41
N SER A 352 -3.95 7.94 -26.42
CA SER A 352 -4.26 6.84 -27.35
C SER A 352 -3.87 5.48 -26.79
N ASN A 353 -2.80 5.44 -26.00
CA ASN A 353 -2.29 4.22 -25.38
C ASN A 353 -2.70 4.09 -23.91
N ASP A 354 -3.42 5.07 -23.36
CA ASP A 354 -3.76 5.14 -21.94
C ASP A 354 -2.50 5.11 -21.04
N THR A 355 -1.48 5.89 -21.38
CA THR A 355 -0.19 5.91 -20.66
C THR A 355 0.29 7.29 -20.27
N ILE A 356 1.06 7.36 -19.19
CA ILE A 356 1.91 8.51 -18.85
C ILE A 356 3.36 8.06 -18.94
N GLU A 357 4.16 8.77 -19.73
CA GLU A 357 5.56 8.47 -19.98
C GLU A 357 6.46 9.53 -19.30
N LEU A 358 7.46 9.08 -18.55
CA LEU A 358 8.46 9.93 -17.91
C LEU A 358 9.70 9.94 -18.80
N ILE A 359 9.86 11.03 -19.55
CA ILE A 359 10.91 11.14 -20.56
C ILE A 359 12.20 11.60 -19.89
N LEU A 360 13.26 10.81 -20.04
CA LEU A 360 14.57 11.10 -19.48
C LEU A 360 15.34 12.12 -20.33
N TYR A 361 16.31 12.79 -19.70
CA TYR A 361 17.24 13.63 -20.45
C TYR A 361 18.08 12.83 -21.46
N PRO A 362 18.39 13.38 -22.66
CA PRO A 362 19.14 12.68 -23.69
C PRO A 362 20.52 12.14 -23.23
N GLU A 363 21.22 12.86 -22.35
CA GLU A 363 22.50 12.43 -21.81
C GLU A 363 22.39 11.16 -20.94
N ILE A 364 21.25 10.94 -20.29
CA ILE A 364 20.99 9.74 -19.48
C ILE A 364 20.80 8.54 -20.38
N ASN A 365 19.99 8.72 -21.44
CA ASN A 365 19.79 7.68 -22.44
C ASN A 365 21.09 7.33 -23.17
N THR A 366 21.97 8.31 -23.36
CA THR A 366 23.32 8.08 -23.88
C THR A 366 24.08 7.14 -22.96
N ILE A 367 24.17 7.42 -21.66
CA ILE A 367 24.87 6.55 -20.69
C ILE A 367 24.25 5.15 -20.64
N ARG A 368 22.90 5.05 -20.62
CA ARG A 368 22.17 3.76 -20.58
C ARG A 368 22.36 2.92 -21.84
N SER A 369 22.59 3.56 -22.99
CA SER A 369 22.80 2.87 -24.27
C SER A 369 24.27 2.46 -24.53
N LEU A 370 25.22 2.90 -23.70
CA LEU A 370 26.63 2.55 -23.88
C LEU A 370 26.84 1.06 -23.61
N ALA A 371 27.40 0.36 -24.59
CA ALA A 371 27.92 -0.98 -24.37
C ALA A 371 29.03 -0.92 -23.30
N THR A 372 28.92 -1.73 -22.26
CA THR A 372 29.84 -1.83 -21.13
C THR A 372 31.19 -2.44 -21.57
N LYS A 373 31.97 -1.67 -22.32
CA LYS A 373 33.28 -2.08 -22.84
C LYS A 373 34.42 -1.83 -21.87
N THR A 374 34.22 -0.95 -20.88
CA THR A 374 35.20 -0.64 -19.83
C THR A 374 34.53 -0.69 -18.47
N GLU A 375 35.30 -1.08 -17.45
CA GLU A 375 34.86 -1.15 -16.05
C GLU A 375 34.31 0.20 -15.55
N THR A 376 34.95 1.30 -15.93
CA THR A 376 34.49 2.65 -15.58
C THR A 376 33.10 2.97 -16.11
N VAL A 377 32.77 2.55 -17.34
CA VAL A 377 31.45 2.79 -17.95
C VAL A 377 30.39 1.91 -17.29
N ALA A 378 30.74 0.67 -16.92
CA ALA A 378 29.86 -0.20 -16.17
C ALA A 378 29.51 0.39 -14.80
N ILE A 379 30.51 0.87 -14.06
CA ILE A 379 30.32 1.50 -12.75
C ILE A 379 29.44 2.76 -12.86
N THR A 380 29.69 3.62 -13.83
CA THR A 380 28.86 4.83 -14.04
C THR A 380 27.41 4.45 -14.38
N LEU A 381 27.20 3.40 -15.18
CA LEU A 381 25.86 2.91 -15.52
C LEU A 381 25.12 2.34 -14.31
N GLU A 382 25.79 1.54 -13.48
CA GLU A 382 25.20 0.96 -12.25
C GLU A 382 24.80 2.05 -11.25
N LYS A 383 25.69 3.02 -10.99
CA LYS A 383 25.39 4.18 -10.13
C LYS A 383 24.25 5.03 -10.69
N LEU A 384 24.20 5.22 -12.01
CA LEU A 384 23.10 5.93 -12.67
C LEU A 384 21.77 5.20 -12.43
N ASN A 385 21.72 3.89 -12.66
CA ASN A 385 20.50 3.11 -12.48
C ASN A 385 20.04 3.14 -11.02
N GLN A 386 20.96 3.01 -10.05
CA GLN A 386 20.63 3.09 -8.63
C GLN A 386 19.98 4.44 -8.27
N LEU A 387 20.62 5.55 -8.61
CA LEU A 387 20.09 6.89 -8.31
C LEU A 387 18.77 7.17 -9.05
N LEU A 388 18.67 6.72 -10.30
CA LEU A 388 17.46 6.84 -11.11
C LEU A 388 16.30 6.03 -10.53
N PHE A 389 16.52 4.76 -10.16
CA PHE A 389 15.47 3.93 -9.57
C PHE A 389 15.05 4.44 -8.20
N ASN A 390 15.97 4.96 -7.39
CA ASN A 390 15.61 5.62 -6.14
C ASN A 390 14.70 6.84 -6.36
N GLU A 391 15.00 7.67 -7.37
CA GLU A 391 14.14 8.82 -7.73
C GLU A 391 12.75 8.37 -8.19
N ILE A 392 12.69 7.42 -9.14
CA ILE A 392 11.40 6.93 -9.67
C ILE A 392 10.61 6.20 -8.57
N ALA A 393 11.26 5.44 -7.69
CA ALA A 393 10.60 4.77 -6.56
C ALA A 393 10.09 5.78 -5.52
N SER A 394 10.82 6.88 -5.27
CA SER A 394 10.35 7.97 -4.43
C SER A 394 9.05 8.57 -4.98
N VAL A 395 9.01 8.85 -6.28
CA VAL A 395 7.82 9.38 -6.95
C VAL A 395 6.68 8.37 -6.99
N ALA A 396 6.98 7.08 -7.24
CA ALA A 396 6.00 6.00 -7.20
C ALA A 396 5.37 5.86 -5.81
N ARG A 397 6.18 5.96 -4.73
CA ARG A 397 5.67 5.96 -3.34
C ARG A 397 4.84 7.20 -3.04
N PHE A 398 5.30 8.38 -3.46
CA PHE A 398 4.59 9.65 -3.24
C PHE A 398 3.25 9.71 -3.98
N SER A 399 3.19 9.18 -5.21
CA SER A 399 1.98 9.17 -6.04
C SER A 399 1.13 7.90 -5.87
N GLU A 400 1.65 6.88 -5.18
CA GLU A 400 1.12 5.52 -5.10
C GLU A 400 0.85 4.88 -6.47
N GLU A 401 1.62 5.27 -7.49
CA GLU A 401 1.48 4.79 -8.85
C GLU A 401 2.46 3.66 -9.16
N THR A 402 2.08 2.77 -10.08
CA THR A 402 2.99 1.73 -10.59
C THR A 402 3.72 2.25 -11.82
N ILE A 403 5.01 2.50 -11.67
CA ILE A 403 5.89 3.00 -12.73
C ILE A 403 6.84 1.89 -13.14
N THR A 404 6.90 1.61 -14.44
CA THR A 404 7.71 0.51 -15.00
C THR A 404 8.74 1.04 -16.00
N PRO A 405 9.96 0.50 -16.03
CA PRO A 405 10.98 0.90 -16.99
C PRO A 405 10.67 0.37 -18.38
N THR A 406 10.98 1.19 -19.38
CA THR A 406 11.07 0.81 -20.79
C THR A 406 12.54 0.79 -21.22
N GLN A 407 12.82 0.56 -22.51
CA GLN A 407 14.19 0.59 -23.03
C GLN A 407 14.87 1.94 -22.83
N THR A 408 14.13 3.04 -22.97
CA THR A 408 14.67 4.41 -22.90
C THR A 408 14.12 5.20 -21.73
N ASP A 409 12.85 5.03 -21.39
CA ASP A 409 12.11 5.90 -20.47
C ASP A 409 11.36 5.09 -19.41
N PHE A 410 10.48 5.72 -18.64
CA PHE A 410 9.56 5.02 -17.73
C PHE A 410 8.11 5.25 -18.13
N ILE A 411 7.26 4.27 -17.88
CA ILE A 411 5.86 4.30 -18.26
C ILE A 411 4.96 3.88 -17.11
N LEU A 412 3.83 4.57 -17.03
CA LEU A 412 2.73 4.29 -16.14
C LEU A 412 1.49 3.98 -16.99
N GLN A 413 0.81 2.90 -16.64
CA GLN A 413 -0.46 2.51 -17.27
C GLN A 413 -1.61 3.20 -16.54
N LEU A 414 -2.49 3.88 -17.28
CA LEU A 414 -3.64 4.56 -16.71
C LEU A 414 -4.76 3.58 -16.30
N ASN A 415 -4.77 2.37 -16.88
CA ASN A 415 -5.81 1.36 -16.64
C ASN A 415 -5.21 -0.03 -16.42
N ASP A 416 -5.85 -0.82 -15.58
CA ASP A 416 -5.55 -2.23 -15.36
C ASP A 416 -6.22 -3.14 -16.41
N LEU A 417 -7.43 -2.78 -16.84
CA LEU A 417 -8.21 -3.53 -17.82
C LEU A 417 -7.88 -3.09 -19.24
N THR A 418 -7.56 -4.07 -20.08
CA THR A 418 -7.42 -3.88 -21.53
C THR A 418 -8.75 -3.42 -22.14
N ASN A 419 -8.73 -2.38 -22.97
CA ASN A 419 -9.92 -1.81 -23.63
C ASN A 419 -10.97 -1.24 -22.66
N SER A 420 -10.54 -0.71 -21.49
CA SER A 420 -11.42 0.04 -20.59
C SER A 420 -12.06 1.21 -21.34
N SER A 421 -13.40 1.32 -21.28
CA SER A 421 -14.19 2.32 -22.01
C SER A 421 -14.80 3.40 -21.10
N SER A 422 -15.00 3.07 -19.82
CA SER A 422 -15.65 3.94 -18.85
C SER A 422 -15.28 3.54 -17.43
N LEU A 423 -15.50 4.44 -16.49
CA LEU A 423 -15.23 4.25 -15.07
C LEU A 423 -16.48 4.54 -14.23
N LEU A 424 -16.54 3.94 -13.05
CA LEU A 424 -17.39 4.38 -11.95
C LEU A 424 -16.49 4.95 -10.85
N ALA A 425 -16.62 6.24 -10.57
CA ALA A 425 -15.91 6.88 -9.47
C ALA A 425 -16.78 6.90 -8.21
N LEU A 426 -16.18 6.58 -7.07
CA LEU A 426 -16.69 6.83 -5.73
C LEU A 426 -16.02 8.08 -5.18
N ASP A 427 -16.81 9.06 -4.76
CA ASP A 427 -16.33 10.30 -4.15
C ASP A 427 -15.83 10.04 -2.73
N ILE A 428 -14.52 10.17 -2.54
CA ILE A 428 -13.86 9.93 -1.25
C ILE A 428 -14.14 11.10 -0.29
N GLY A 429 -14.28 12.33 -0.80
CA GLY A 429 -14.67 13.51 -0.03
C GLY A 429 -16.07 13.37 0.59
N ALA A 430 -17.03 12.85 -0.18
CA ALA A 430 -18.38 12.54 0.32
C ALA A 430 -18.35 11.48 1.44
N VAL A 431 -17.48 10.47 1.33
CA VAL A 431 -17.27 9.47 2.39
C VAL A 431 -16.57 10.10 3.61
N ALA A 432 -15.62 11.02 3.40
CA ALA A 432 -14.95 11.75 4.48
C ALA A 432 -15.94 12.57 5.29
N ALA A 433 -16.89 13.26 4.64
CA ALA A 433 -17.89 14.07 5.33
C ALA A 433 -18.71 13.24 6.32
N LEU A 434 -19.16 12.04 5.93
CA LEU A 434 -19.88 11.11 6.82
C LEU A 434 -19.00 10.66 8.00
N GLN A 435 -17.71 10.43 7.75
CA GLN A 435 -16.77 9.98 8.76
C GLN A 435 -16.39 11.11 9.74
N VAL A 436 -16.23 12.35 9.27
CA VAL A 436 -15.98 13.55 10.07
C VAL A 436 -17.14 13.80 11.04
N GLU A 437 -18.39 13.74 10.57
CA GLU A 437 -19.57 13.87 11.43
C GLU A 437 -19.56 12.80 12.53
N THR A 438 -19.21 11.58 12.17
CA THR A 438 -19.14 10.43 13.08
C THR A 438 -18.02 10.56 14.12
N ILE A 439 -16.86 11.10 13.74
CA ILE A 439 -15.75 11.41 14.65
C ILE A 439 -16.13 12.57 15.59
N GLN A 440 -16.77 13.61 15.07
CA GLN A 440 -17.21 14.75 15.86
C GLN A 440 -18.23 14.33 16.93
N LYS A 441 -19.20 13.49 16.57
CA LYS A 441 -20.14 12.89 17.52
C LYS A 441 -19.43 12.07 18.59
N LEU A 442 -18.46 11.24 18.20
CA LEU A 442 -17.65 10.43 19.13
C LEU A 442 -16.92 11.27 20.17
N LEU A 443 -16.20 12.30 19.71
CA LEU A 443 -15.44 13.19 20.59
C LEU A 443 -16.41 13.93 21.53
N ASN A 444 -17.55 14.37 21.02
CA ASN A 444 -18.56 15.03 21.84
C ASN A 444 -19.22 14.11 22.87
N SER A 445 -19.50 12.84 22.55
CA SER A 445 -20.18 11.94 23.47
C SER A 445 -19.24 11.26 24.46
N SER A 446 -18.01 10.97 24.05
CA SER A 446 -17.13 10.02 24.75
C SER A 446 -15.92 10.66 25.42
N TRP A 447 -15.49 11.85 24.98
CA TRP A 447 -14.41 12.59 25.65
C TRP A 447 -14.99 13.69 26.54
N THR A 448 -14.99 13.42 27.84
CA THR A 448 -15.47 14.34 28.89
C THR A 448 -14.33 14.65 29.86
N PRO A 449 -13.41 15.56 29.48
CA PRO A 449 -12.25 15.90 30.29
C PRO A 449 -12.67 16.54 31.62
N SER A 450 -11.97 16.15 32.69
CA SER A 450 -12.17 16.70 34.04
C SER A 450 -11.35 17.96 34.29
N GLN A 451 -10.22 18.10 33.59
CA GLN A 451 -9.32 19.25 33.63
C GLN A 451 -9.99 20.48 33.00
N LYS A 452 -9.92 21.62 33.69
CA LYS A 452 -10.52 22.88 33.20
C LYS A 452 -9.94 23.34 31.86
N GLU A 453 -8.62 23.29 31.69
CA GLU A 453 -7.93 23.72 30.45
C GLU A 453 -8.34 22.89 29.21
N LEU A 454 -8.78 21.64 29.40
CA LEU A 454 -9.26 20.76 28.33
C LEU A 454 -10.79 20.73 28.22
N SER A 455 -11.50 21.45 29.10
CA SER A 455 -12.96 21.50 29.07
C SER A 455 -13.47 22.07 27.75
N LYS A 456 -14.65 21.65 27.30
CA LYS A 456 -15.20 22.03 25.99
C LYS A 456 -15.42 23.54 25.80
N SER A 457 -15.45 24.33 26.88
CA SER A 457 -15.51 25.79 26.79
C SER A 457 -14.17 26.41 26.42
N ASP A 458 -13.08 25.84 26.96
CA ASP A 458 -11.72 26.39 26.84
C ASP A 458 -10.93 25.68 25.71
N TYR A 459 -11.32 24.44 25.39
CA TYR A 459 -10.76 23.59 24.34
C TYR A 459 -11.88 22.97 23.46
N PRO A 460 -12.58 23.78 22.68
CA PRO A 460 -13.70 23.35 21.83
C PRO A 460 -13.28 22.41 20.70
N ILE A 461 -14.26 21.66 20.18
CA ILE A 461 -14.10 20.76 19.03
C ILE A 461 -14.70 21.46 17.80
N TYR A 462 -13.88 21.68 16.77
CA TYR A 462 -14.27 22.33 15.52
C TYR A 462 -14.08 21.41 14.32
N GLU A 463 -14.93 21.58 13.32
CA GLU A 463 -14.60 21.20 11.95
C GLU A 463 -13.65 22.24 11.35
N TYR A 464 -12.73 21.80 10.51
CA TYR A 464 -11.70 22.65 9.94
C TYR A 464 -12.22 23.88 9.18
N GLY A 465 -13.30 23.73 8.40
CA GLY A 465 -13.93 24.84 7.69
C GLY A 465 -14.39 25.94 8.65
N THR A 466 -15.12 25.57 9.71
CA THR A 466 -15.55 26.50 10.76
C THR A 466 -14.37 27.10 11.51
N PHE A 467 -13.32 26.31 11.79
CA PHE A 467 -12.13 26.80 12.47
C PHE A 467 -11.40 27.90 11.68
N LYS A 468 -11.30 27.76 10.35
CA LYS A 468 -10.69 28.76 9.47
C LYS A 468 -11.41 30.11 9.47
N GLU A 469 -12.71 30.13 9.74
CA GLU A 469 -13.51 31.35 9.79
C GLU A 469 -13.41 32.10 11.14
N LEU A 470 -12.83 31.47 12.17
CA LEU A 470 -12.68 32.09 13.49
C LEU A 470 -11.63 33.22 13.50
N PRO A 471 -11.75 34.22 14.40
CA PRO A 471 -10.71 35.22 14.61
C PRO A 471 -9.37 34.59 15.02
N ALA A 472 -8.25 35.20 14.61
CA ALA A 472 -6.89 34.68 14.87
C ALA A 472 -6.56 34.42 16.36
N GLU A 473 -7.24 35.10 17.28
CA GLU A 473 -7.09 34.85 18.73
C GLU A 473 -7.69 33.52 19.17
N GLN A 474 -8.77 33.08 18.52
CA GLN A 474 -9.49 31.83 18.80
C GLN A 474 -8.90 30.64 18.03
N GLN A 475 -8.13 30.88 16.96
CA GLN A 475 -7.44 29.85 16.17
C GLN A 475 -6.18 29.27 16.83
N LYS A 476 -6.06 29.35 18.16
CA LYS A 476 -4.87 28.91 18.90
C LYS A 476 -5.06 27.60 19.64
N LEU A 477 -6.27 27.31 20.11
CA LEU A 477 -6.58 26.17 20.99
C LEU A 477 -7.86 25.48 20.53
N GLY A 478 -7.90 24.16 20.66
CA GLY A 478 -9.06 23.32 20.34
C GLY A 478 -8.66 22.04 19.60
N LEU A 479 -9.61 21.11 19.52
CA LEU A 479 -9.53 19.94 18.65
C LEU A 479 -10.14 20.29 17.29
N VAL A 480 -9.34 20.20 16.23
CA VAL A 480 -9.78 20.51 14.87
C VAL A 480 -9.81 19.23 14.05
N ILE A 481 -11.00 18.85 13.57
CA ILE A 481 -11.17 17.70 12.69
C ILE A 481 -10.98 18.17 11.25
N TYR A 482 -10.02 17.61 10.55
CA TYR A 482 -9.63 18.00 9.20
C TYR A 482 -9.56 16.80 8.27
N ALA A 483 -10.35 16.83 7.18
CA ALA A 483 -10.26 15.86 6.09
C ALA A 483 -9.83 16.61 4.83
N PRO A 484 -8.59 16.45 4.34
CA PRO A 484 -8.11 17.22 3.20
C PRO A 484 -8.87 16.89 1.90
N ALA A 485 -9.41 15.68 1.75
CA ALA A 485 -10.29 15.31 0.62
C ALA A 485 -11.57 16.15 0.53
N MET A 486 -11.98 16.84 1.59
CA MET A 486 -13.13 17.77 1.57
C MET A 486 -12.74 19.21 1.22
N ALA A 487 -11.43 19.52 1.17
CA ALA A 487 -10.94 20.87 0.95
C ALA A 487 -10.61 21.09 -0.53
N ASP A 488 -11.06 22.22 -1.09
CA ASP A 488 -10.68 22.63 -2.45
C ASP A 488 -9.16 22.81 -2.58
N GLN A 489 -8.52 23.30 -1.51
CA GLN A 489 -7.07 23.46 -1.39
C GLN A 489 -6.61 22.82 -0.07
N PRO A 490 -6.13 21.57 -0.14
CA PRO A 490 -5.51 20.89 0.99
C PRO A 490 -4.32 21.67 1.55
N GLU A 491 -4.15 21.66 2.87
CA GLU A 491 -2.98 22.21 3.53
C GLU A 491 -1.74 21.37 3.22
N GLU A 492 -0.60 22.04 3.03
CA GLU A 492 0.67 21.35 2.77
C GLU A 492 1.04 20.41 3.93
N GLY A 493 1.56 19.23 3.60
CA GLY A 493 1.99 18.22 4.57
C GLY A 493 0.89 17.25 5.05
N PHE A 494 -0.39 17.51 4.74
CA PHE A 494 -1.48 16.58 5.04
C PHE A 494 -1.83 15.72 3.83
N ARG A 495 -2.09 14.43 4.08
CA ARG A 495 -2.45 13.45 3.04
C ARG A 495 -3.95 13.46 2.78
N ASN A 496 -4.35 13.57 1.52
CA ASN A 496 -5.76 13.57 1.13
C ASN A 496 -6.50 12.27 1.50
N GLY A 497 -5.79 11.14 1.54
CA GLY A 497 -6.38 9.85 1.92
C GLY A 497 -6.67 9.69 3.42
N SER A 498 -6.31 10.67 4.24
CA SER A 498 -6.36 10.61 5.70
C SER A 498 -7.41 11.56 6.29
N ILE A 499 -7.85 11.26 7.51
CA ILE A 499 -8.60 12.19 8.35
C ILE A 499 -7.78 12.51 9.60
N TYR A 500 -7.68 13.79 9.94
CA TYR A 500 -6.88 14.28 11.05
C TYR A 500 -7.75 14.80 12.18
N VAL A 501 -7.32 14.56 13.42
CA VAL A 501 -7.75 15.32 14.60
C VAL A 501 -6.53 16.06 15.12
N ILE A 502 -6.51 17.38 14.93
CA ILE A 502 -5.39 18.26 15.27
C ILE A 502 -5.69 18.90 16.62
N ALA A 503 -4.93 18.53 17.64
CA ALA A 503 -4.98 19.17 18.95
C ALA A 503 -4.08 20.41 18.95
N LYS A 504 -4.68 21.56 18.63
CA LYS A 504 -3.99 22.85 18.50
C LYS A 504 -3.40 23.31 19.83
N GLY A 505 -2.13 23.68 19.85
CA GLY A 505 -1.43 24.23 21.01
C GLY A 505 -1.23 23.25 22.18
N LEU A 506 -1.41 21.94 21.96
CA LEU A 506 -1.34 20.95 23.04
C LEU A 506 0.10 20.65 23.50
N ASN A 507 1.11 20.73 22.62
CA ASN A 507 2.49 20.42 23.01
C ASN A 507 3.05 21.34 24.11
N PRO A 508 2.88 22.67 24.05
CA PRO A 508 3.23 23.55 25.16
C PRO A 508 2.50 23.21 26.46
N MET A 509 1.23 22.80 26.40
CA MET A 509 0.46 22.39 27.59
C MET A 509 1.04 21.12 28.20
N ILE A 510 1.37 20.12 27.39
CA ILE A 510 2.05 18.89 27.84
C ILE A 510 3.38 19.22 28.51
N LYS A 511 4.19 20.11 27.93
CA LYS A 511 5.47 20.54 28.51
C LYS A 511 5.30 21.24 29.86
N LYS A 512 4.40 22.23 29.93
CA LYS A 512 4.08 22.98 31.17
C LYS A 512 3.61 22.05 32.30
N ASN A 513 2.75 21.09 31.98
CA ASN A 513 2.20 20.17 32.99
C ASN A 513 3.24 19.17 33.49
N ARG A 514 4.13 18.67 32.63
CA ARG A 514 5.26 17.79 33.03
C ARG A 514 6.20 18.44 34.05
N GLU A 515 6.35 19.76 34.02
CA GLU A 515 7.24 20.50 34.92
C GLU A 515 6.59 20.84 36.29
N SER A 516 5.26 20.78 36.42
CA SER A 516 4.51 21.40 37.53
C SER A 516 3.96 20.43 38.61
N GLY A 517 4.11 19.12 38.46
CA GLY A 517 4.00 18.11 39.54
C GLY A 517 2.61 17.74 40.10
N VAL A 518 1.72 18.69 40.42
CA VAL A 518 0.47 18.41 41.21
C VAL A 518 -0.83 18.54 40.43
N GLU A 519 -0.94 19.44 39.43
CA GLU A 519 -2.06 19.48 38.45
C GLU A 519 -1.86 18.47 37.29
N ASN A 520 -0.82 17.65 37.39
CA ASN A 520 -0.27 16.84 36.31
C ASN A 520 -1.05 15.52 36.09
N GLU A 521 -1.63 14.94 37.14
CA GLU A 521 -2.31 13.64 37.03
C GLU A 521 -3.65 13.70 36.27
N LEU A 522 -4.44 14.76 36.50
CA LEU A 522 -5.74 14.92 35.83
C LEU A 522 -5.58 15.24 34.34
N PHE A 523 -4.66 16.15 33.99
CA PHE A 523 -4.35 16.45 32.59
C PHE A 523 -3.81 15.22 31.86
N GLU A 524 -2.84 14.51 32.45
CA GLU A 524 -2.29 13.29 31.85
C GLU A 524 -3.35 12.19 31.71
N ALA A 525 -4.27 12.06 32.67
CA ALA A 525 -5.39 11.13 32.56
C ALA A 525 -6.35 11.50 31.42
N ASP A 526 -6.75 12.77 31.30
CA ASP A 526 -7.64 13.24 30.23
C ASP A 526 -7.00 13.16 28.85
N PHE A 527 -5.70 13.46 28.75
CA PHE A 527 -4.93 13.33 27.51
C PHE A 527 -4.76 11.87 27.11
N ARG A 528 -4.43 10.97 28.05
CA ARG A 528 -4.40 9.53 27.79
C ARG A 528 -5.77 9.01 27.38
N ALA A 529 -6.84 9.49 27.99
CA ALA A 529 -8.20 9.12 27.59
C ALA A 529 -8.50 9.53 26.14
N LEU A 530 -8.06 10.71 25.71
CA LEU A 530 -8.17 11.13 24.30
C LEU A 530 -7.34 10.24 23.38
N GLN A 531 -6.08 9.98 23.74
CA GLN A 531 -5.18 9.11 22.96
C GLN A 531 -5.75 7.69 22.82
N ASP A 532 -6.25 7.12 23.91
CA ASP A 532 -6.82 5.78 23.93
C ASP A 532 -8.11 5.73 23.10
N LEU A 533 -8.97 6.74 23.22
CA LEU A 533 -10.20 6.86 22.43
C LEU A 533 -9.90 6.87 20.92
N LEU A 534 -8.96 7.72 20.49
CA LEU A 534 -8.60 7.85 19.08
C LEU A 534 -7.84 6.62 18.58
N ARG A 535 -6.90 6.07 19.36
CA ARG A 535 -6.14 4.86 19.00
C ARG A 535 -7.05 3.64 18.80
N GLN A 536 -8.07 3.48 19.65
CA GLN A 536 -9.07 2.41 19.48
C GLN A 536 -9.90 2.57 18.19
N ASN A 537 -10.01 3.80 17.68
CA ASN A 537 -10.68 4.11 16.42
C ASN A 537 -9.73 4.10 15.22
N GLY A 538 -8.52 3.57 15.37
CA GLY A 538 -7.56 3.40 14.28
C GLY A 538 -6.63 4.59 14.05
N PHE A 539 -6.70 5.64 14.88
CA PHE A 539 -5.79 6.77 14.75
C PHE A 539 -4.39 6.43 15.25
N ILE A 540 -3.39 6.85 14.49
CA ILE A 540 -2.01 6.97 14.96
C ILE A 540 -1.78 8.40 15.45
N SER A 541 -0.81 8.61 16.34
CA SER A 541 -0.59 9.92 16.95
C SER A 541 0.88 10.31 16.93
N TYR A 542 1.17 11.56 16.58
CA TYR A 542 2.53 12.11 16.53
C TYR A 542 2.54 13.61 16.80
N SER A 543 3.73 14.16 17.06
CA SER A 543 3.91 15.60 17.27
C SER A 543 3.87 16.35 15.93
N GLY A 544 3.17 17.48 15.86
CA GLY A 544 3.18 18.36 14.67
C GLY A 544 4.53 19.04 14.41
N GLY A 545 5.54 18.83 15.26
CA GLY A 545 6.94 19.15 14.97
C GLY A 545 7.69 18.12 14.12
N ALA A 546 7.03 17.04 13.67
CA ALA A 546 7.61 16.06 12.74
C ALA A 546 7.99 16.71 11.38
N SER A 547 8.94 16.11 10.66
CA SER A 547 9.64 16.70 9.51
C SER A 547 8.77 17.14 8.33
N ASP A 548 7.55 16.60 8.22
CA ASP A 548 6.74 16.66 7.00
C ASP A 548 5.63 17.72 7.07
N LEU A 549 5.48 18.40 8.21
CA LEU A 549 4.43 19.40 8.44
C LEU A 549 4.96 20.84 8.49
N PRO A 550 4.17 21.83 8.03
CA PRO A 550 4.54 23.24 8.14
C PRO A 550 4.80 23.67 9.58
N SER A 551 5.70 24.64 9.76
CA SER A 551 6.08 25.18 11.09
C SER A 551 4.89 25.71 11.90
N ALA A 552 3.77 26.03 11.25
CA ALA A 552 2.53 26.44 11.88
C ALA A 552 1.93 25.36 12.82
N TYR A 553 2.24 24.08 12.60
CA TYR A 553 1.74 22.94 13.39
C TYR A 553 2.73 22.45 14.44
N ARG A 554 3.91 23.08 14.59
CA ARG A 554 4.98 22.65 15.51
C ARG A 554 4.52 22.50 16.97
N ASN A 555 3.57 23.33 17.40
CA ASN A 555 3.03 23.32 18.76
C ASN A 555 1.82 22.39 18.96
N ASP A 556 1.44 21.66 17.92
CA ASP A 556 0.23 20.85 17.89
C ASP A 556 0.55 19.36 18.09
N TYR A 557 -0.44 18.62 18.57
CA TYR A 557 -0.38 17.17 18.64
C TYR A 557 -1.41 16.60 17.65
N ILE A 558 -0.99 15.69 16.77
CA ILE A 558 -1.78 15.28 15.61
C ILE A 558 -2.14 13.82 15.75
N PHE A 559 -3.41 13.53 15.49
CA PHE A 559 -3.93 12.19 15.31
C PHE A 559 -4.31 12.01 13.83
N GLU A 560 -3.86 10.94 13.19
CA GLU A 560 -4.13 10.62 11.79
C GLU A 560 -4.84 9.27 11.68
N LEU A 561 -5.94 9.24 10.95
CA LEU A 561 -6.62 8.04 10.49
C LEU A 561 -6.37 7.91 8.98
N ASP A 562 -5.37 7.11 8.63
CA ASP A 562 -5.00 6.83 7.25
C ASP A 562 -5.99 5.85 6.59
N ASP A 563 -6.12 5.95 5.27
CA ASP A 563 -6.94 5.09 4.41
C ASP A 563 -8.33 4.75 4.99
N TYR A 564 -9.04 5.75 5.52
CA TYR A 564 -10.33 5.57 6.20
C TYR A 564 -11.42 4.92 5.31
N TYR A 565 -11.29 5.00 3.98
CA TYR A 565 -12.19 4.41 3.00
C TYR A 565 -11.87 2.95 2.66
N SER A 566 -10.72 2.40 3.07
CA SER A 566 -10.23 1.07 2.66
C SER A 566 -11.23 -0.05 2.97
N TYR A 567 -11.75 -0.09 4.20
CA TYR A 567 -12.76 -1.09 4.60
C TYR A 567 -14.08 -0.93 3.84
N LEU A 568 -14.47 0.30 3.50
CA LEU A 568 -15.67 0.57 2.73
C LEU A 568 -15.51 0.05 1.29
N ILE A 569 -14.39 0.36 0.64
CA ILE A 569 -14.08 -0.14 -0.69
C ILE A 569 -14.03 -1.67 -0.68
N ALA A 570 -13.31 -2.29 0.26
CA ALA A 570 -13.23 -3.74 0.40
C ALA A 570 -14.62 -4.38 0.62
N ALA A 571 -15.51 -3.70 1.35
CA ALA A 571 -16.88 -4.16 1.57
C ALA A 571 -17.74 -4.17 0.30
N THR A 572 -17.44 -3.31 -0.68
CA THR A 572 -18.06 -3.40 -2.00
C THR A 572 -17.68 -4.68 -2.75
N ARG A 573 -16.54 -5.31 -2.42
CA ARG A 573 -15.92 -6.43 -3.15
C ARG A 573 -15.57 -6.13 -4.61
N GLU A 574 -15.70 -4.88 -5.04
CA GLU A 574 -15.23 -4.42 -6.34
C GLU A 574 -13.75 -4.02 -6.24
N LYS A 575 -13.04 -4.04 -7.37
CA LYS A 575 -11.63 -3.66 -7.43
C LYS A 575 -11.52 -2.15 -7.73
N PHE A 576 -11.93 -1.31 -6.79
CA PHE A 576 -11.66 0.13 -6.91
C PHE A 576 -10.17 0.40 -6.72
N SER A 577 -9.63 1.33 -7.51
CA SER A 577 -8.29 1.89 -7.36
C SER A 577 -8.40 3.32 -6.85
N VAL A 578 -7.56 3.69 -5.88
CA VAL A 578 -7.43 5.07 -5.41
C VAL A 578 -6.07 5.57 -5.87
N LYS A 579 -6.04 6.61 -6.70
CA LYS A 579 -4.85 7.13 -7.37
C LYS A 579 -4.90 8.65 -7.42
N GLY A 580 -3.77 9.27 -7.78
CA GLY A 580 -3.66 10.72 -7.85
C GLY A 580 -3.88 11.36 -6.48
N SER A 581 -4.63 12.46 -6.44
CA SER A 581 -4.93 13.19 -5.19
C SER A 581 -5.81 12.43 -4.20
N LYS A 582 -6.21 11.18 -4.47
CA LYS A 582 -7.10 10.39 -3.61
C LYS A 582 -8.46 11.04 -3.36
N ASN A 583 -8.93 11.90 -4.27
CA ASN A 583 -10.27 12.48 -4.21
C ASN A 583 -11.35 11.50 -4.70
N LEU A 584 -10.98 10.56 -5.58
CA LEU A 584 -11.89 9.58 -6.17
C LEU A 584 -11.29 8.17 -6.08
N ALA A 585 -12.15 7.18 -5.80
CA ALA A 585 -11.83 5.78 -6.03
C ALA A 585 -12.49 5.32 -7.33
N THR A 586 -11.73 4.80 -8.28
CA THR A 586 -12.23 4.46 -9.62
C THR A 586 -12.35 2.96 -9.84
N LEU A 587 -13.47 2.52 -10.41
CA LEU A 587 -13.70 1.15 -10.87
C LEU A 587 -13.81 1.15 -12.40
N GLU A 588 -12.95 0.38 -13.05
CA GLU A 588 -12.90 0.30 -14.51
C GLU A 588 -13.97 -0.62 -15.09
N PHE A 589 -14.51 -0.24 -16.25
CA PHE A 589 -15.41 -1.05 -17.04
C PHE A 589 -14.95 -1.20 -18.49
N THR A 590 -15.16 -2.41 -19.01
CA THR A 590 -14.98 -2.75 -20.42
C THR A 590 -16.35 -3.07 -21.04
N ASP A 591 -16.80 -4.32 -20.91
CA ASP A 591 -18.01 -4.84 -21.53
C ASP A 591 -18.86 -5.68 -20.55
N VAL A 592 -20.03 -6.09 -21.02
CA VAL A 592 -20.98 -6.92 -20.24
C VAL A 592 -20.38 -8.26 -19.87
N GLU A 593 -19.57 -8.87 -20.75
CA GLU A 593 -18.88 -10.13 -20.48
C GLU A 593 -17.99 -10.02 -19.24
N GLN A 594 -17.10 -9.02 -19.20
CA GLN A 594 -16.24 -8.83 -18.05
C GLN A 594 -17.03 -8.50 -16.78
N ARG A 595 -18.11 -7.74 -16.88
CA ARG A 595 -18.97 -7.45 -15.72
C ARG A 595 -19.62 -8.71 -15.13
N LEU A 596 -20.03 -9.67 -15.97
CA LEU A 596 -20.57 -10.96 -15.53
C LEU A 596 -19.49 -11.80 -14.84
N LEU A 597 -18.26 -11.84 -15.36
CA LEU A 597 -17.13 -12.53 -14.74
C LEU A 597 -16.81 -11.95 -13.36
N THR A 598 -16.73 -10.62 -13.26
CA THR A 598 -16.50 -9.93 -11.97
C THR A 598 -17.60 -10.24 -10.96
N LEU A 599 -18.88 -10.21 -11.37
CA LEU A 599 -19.99 -10.54 -10.47
C LEU A 599 -19.93 -12.00 -9.99
N ASN A 600 -19.61 -12.93 -10.89
CA ASN A 600 -19.40 -14.34 -10.54
C ASN A 600 -18.25 -14.51 -9.54
N LYS A 601 -17.14 -13.78 -9.70
CA LYS A 601 -16.00 -13.78 -8.76
C LYS A 601 -16.41 -13.26 -7.38
N ILE A 602 -17.12 -12.15 -7.32
CA ILE A 602 -17.63 -11.54 -6.08
C ILE A 602 -18.50 -12.53 -5.31
N GLU A 603 -19.49 -13.12 -5.98
CA GLU A 603 -20.41 -14.06 -5.32
C GLU A 603 -19.71 -15.36 -4.90
N THR A 604 -18.67 -15.80 -5.63
CA THR A 604 -17.84 -16.95 -5.26
C THR A 604 -17.03 -16.66 -4.00
N SER A 605 -16.33 -15.53 -3.95
CA SER A 605 -15.57 -15.11 -2.78
C SER A 605 -16.48 -14.98 -1.53
N ALA A 606 -17.69 -14.42 -1.69
CA ALA A 606 -18.64 -14.35 -0.59
C ALA A 606 -19.11 -15.74 -0.10
N HIS A 607 -19.15 -16.73 -0.97
CA HIS A 607 -19.44 -18.12 -0.60
C HIS A 607 -18.25 -18.80 0.07
N GLU A 608 -17.03 -18.55 -0.39
CA GLU A 608 -15.79 -19.04 0.22
C GLU A 608 -15.64 -18.55 1.65
N ASP A 609 -15.96 -17.29 1.94
CA ASP A 609 -15.97 -16.76 3.31
C ASP A 609 -16.94 -17.52 4.22
N LEU A 610 -18.10 -17.92 3.68
CA LEU A 610 -19.08 -18.71 4.42
C LEU A 610 -18.61 -20.16 4.65
N LEU A 611 -17.89 -20.74 3.69
CA LEU A 611 -17.26 -22.05 3.83
C LEU A 611 -16.15 -22.01 4.88
N LYS A 612 -15.27 -21.02 4.80
CA LYS A 612 -14.20 -20.79 5.78
C LYS A 612 -14.77 -20.63 7.18
N TRP A 613 -15.83 -19.85 7.36
CA TRP A 613 -16.52 -19.73 8.64
C TRP A 613 -17.06 -21.08 9.14
N LYS A 614 -17.67 -21.90 8.27
CA LYS A 614 -18.14 -23.24 8.66
C LYS A 614 -16.98 -24.14 9.12
N ASP A 615 -15.88 -24.14 8.39
CA ASP A 615 -14.74 -25.01 8.67
C ASP A 615 -14.03 -24.56 9.96
N GLU A 616 -13.85 -23.26 10.16
CA GLU A 616 -13.34 -22.67 11.40
C GLU A 616 -14.25 -22.99 12.60
N TYR A 617 -15.58 -22.94 12.42
CA TYR A 617 -16.52 -23.37 13.46
C TYR A 617 -16.33 -24.85 13.81
N GLN A 618 -16.24 -25.73 12.82
CA GLN A 618 -16.03 -27.17 13.08
C GLN A 618 -14.69 -27.43 13.77
N SER A 619 -13.62 -26.75 13.33
CA SER A 619 -12.30 -26.81 13.95
C SER A 619 -12.32 -26.31 15.40
N SER A 620 -13.06 -25.24 15.69
CA SER A 620 -13.17 -24.69 17.05
C SER A 620 -13.87 -25.66 18.01
N GLN A 621 -14.86 -26.43 17.52
CA GLN A 621 -15.59 -27.40 18.35
C GLN A 621 -14.76 -28.63 18.74
N VAL A 622 -13.78 -29.02 17.93
CA VAL A 622 -12.94 -30.21 18.17
C VAL A 622 -11.58 -29.90 18.77
N SER A 623 -11.25 -28.62 18.96
CA SER A 623 -9.98 -28.18 19.51
C SER A 623 -9.81 -28.59 20.98
N LEU A 624 -8.61 -29.05 21.32
CA LEU A 624 -8.22 -29.45 22.68
C LEU A 624 -7.97 -28.24 23.60
N VAL A 625 -7.79 -27.04 23.03
CA VAL A 625 -7.48 -25.83 23.80
C VAL A 625 -8.75 -25.31 24.49
N PRO A 626 -8.75 -25.18 25.84
CA PRO A 626 -9.91 -24.67 26.57
C PRO A 626 -10.36 -23.29 26.07
N GLY A 627 -11.67 -23.08 25.94
CA GLY A 627 -12.25 -21.81 25.48
C GLY A 627 -12.37 -21.66 23.97
N THR A 628 -11.60 -22.39 23.17
CA THR A 628 -11.61 -22.23 21.70
C THR A 628 -12.94 -22.54 21.03
N LYS A 629 -13.72 -23.45 21.61
CA LYS A 629 -15.11 -23.72 21.18
C LYS A 629 -16.03 -22.49 21.15
N TYR A 630 -15.67 -21.42 21.86
CA TYR A 630 -16.44 -20.19 21.93
C TYR A 630 -15.92 -19.09 21.00
N ASP A 631 -14.77 -19.31 20.35
CA ASP A 631 -14.14 -18.29 19.50
C ASP A 631 -14.90 -18.09 18.18
N VAL A 632 -15.51 -19.16 17.65
CA VAL A 632 -16.21 -19.11 16.36
C VAL A 632 -17.65 -19.58 16.55
N PRO A 633 -18.67 -18.76 16.26
CA PRO A 633 -20.06 -19.20 16.31
C PRO A 633 -20.46 -20.01 15.09
N LYS A 634 -21.59 -20.71 15.16
CA LYS A 634 -22.17 -21.41 14.01
C LYS A 634 -22.56 -20.40 12.91
N PRO A 635 -22.31 -20.71 11.62
CA PRO A 635 -22.74 -19.87 10.50
C PRO A 635 -24.24 -19.54 10.53
N THR A 636 -24.59 -18.28 10.27
CA THR A 636 -25.98 -17.80 10.28
C THR A 636 -26.75 -18.17 9.01
N LYS A 637 -26.03 -18.49 7.93
CA LYS A 637 -26.59 -18.90 6.64
C LYS A 637 -26.28 -20.38 6.38
N SER A 638 -27.20 -21.07 5.72
CA SER A 638 -26.95 -22.44 5.27
C SER A 638 -26.01 -22.45 4.06
N VAL A 639 -24.88 -23.15 4.20
CA VAL A 639 -23.90 -23.36 3.13
C VAL A 639 -24.54 -24.03 1.92
N LEU A 640 -25.37 -25.07 2.14
CA LEU A 640 -26.00 -25.83 1.05
C LEU A 640 -26.96 -24.96 0.22
N TRP A 641 -27.83 -24.20 0.89
CA TRP A 641 -28.78 -23.31 0.21
C TRP A 641 -28.07 -22.17 -0.51
N ASN A 642 -27.02 -21.62 0.09
CA ASN A 642 -26.23 -20.56 -0.53
C ASN A 642 -25.49 -21.08 -1.78
N ASN A 643 -24.88 -22.27 -1.70
CA ASN A 643 -24.25 -22.92 -2.84
C ASN A 643 -25.25 -23.23 -3.97
N LEU A 644 -26.45 -23.72 -3.61
CA LEU A 644 -27.51 -23.98 -4.59
C LEU A 644 -27.93 -22.69 -5.31
N LYS A 645 -28.17 -21.61 -4.56
CA LYS A 645 -28.52 -20.29 -5.11
C LYS A 645 -27.42 -19.75 -6.02
N LEU A 646 -26.16 -19.83 -5.59
CA LEU A 646 -25.00 -19.41 -6.36
C LEU A 646 -24.88 -20.22 -7.67
N SER A 647 -24.96 -21.54 -7.56
CA SER A 647 -24.88 -22.45 -8.70
C SER A 647 -25.99 -22.18 -9.72
N PHE A 648 -27.21 -21.91 -9.24
CA PHE A 648 -28.33 -21.56 -10.11
C PHE A 648 -28.14 -20.19 -10.77
N ALA A 649 -27.70 -19.17 -10.03
CA ALA A 649 -27.43 -17.84 -10.59
C ALA A 649 -26.33 -17.89 -11.67
N LYS A 650 -25.20 -18.54 -11.36
CA LYS A 650 -24.10 -18.75 -12.31
C LYS A 650 -24.55 -19.52 -13.54
N TYR A 651 -25.37 -20.57 -13.37
CA TYR A 651 -25.88 -21.35 -14.48
C TYR A 651 -26.58 -20.51 -15.55
N PHE A 652 -27.36 -19.48 -15.18
CA PHE A 652 -28.03 -18.59 -16.14
C PHE A 652 -27.16 -17.43 -16.63
N ARG A 653 -26.29 -16.90 -15.75
CA ARG A 653 -25.36 -15.81 -16.10
C ARG A 653 -24.17 -16.26 -16.93
N GLY A 654 -23.98 -17.56 -17.07
CA GLY A 654 -22.79 -18.15 -17.64
C GLY A 654 -21.81 -18.60 -16.57
N ASP A 655 -21.82 -19.91 -16.30
CA ASP A 655 -20.79 -20.58 -15.52
C ASP A 655 -19.70 -21.02 -16.50
N GLU A 656 -18.45 -20.65 -16.23
CA GLU A 656 -17.33 -20.98 -17.12
C GLU A 656 -17.24 -22.50 -17.38
N ARG A 657 -17.72 -23.32 -16.44
CA ARG A 657 -17.69 -24.80 -16.52
C ARG A 657 -18.78 -25.41 -17.40
N LYS A 658 -19.81 -24.65 -17.77
CA LYS A 658 -21.03 -25.16 -18.43
C LYS A 658 -21.36 -24.45 -19.75
N ILE A 659 -20.75 -23.31 -20.00
CA ILE A 659 -20.87 -22.63 -21.30
C ILE A 659 -19.93 -23.30 -22.28
N LEU A 660 -20.43 -23.67 -23.45
CA LEU A 660 -19.58 -24.08 -24.56
C LEU A 660 -18.87 -22.84 -25.11
N ARG A 661 -17.57 -22.71 -24.88
CA ARG A 661 -16.74 -21.66 -25.48
C ARG A 661 -16.21 -22.12 -26.84
N TRP A 662 -16.02 -21.17 -27.75
CA TRP A 662 -15.30 -21.41 -28.99
C TRP A 662 -13.82 -21.67 -28.68
N GLY A 663 -13.11 -22.43 -29.52
CA GLY A 663 -11.67 -22.69 -29.32
C GLY A 663 -10.84 -21.40 -29.27
N LEU A 664 -9.62 -21.50 -28.73
CA LEU A 664 -8.70 -20.37 -28.51
C LEU A 664 -8.55 -19.45 -29.75
N ASP A 665 -8.54 -20.04 -30.94
CA ASP A 665 -8.41 -19.34 -32.23
C ASP A 665 -9.60 -18.40 -32.55
N LEU A 666 -10.76 -18.64 -31.95
CA LEU A 666 -12.01 -17.89 -32.18
C LEU A 666 -12.45 -17.09 -30.95
N SER A 667 -12.16 -17.55 -29.73
CA SER A 667 -12.52 -16.87 -28.48
C SER A 667 -11.43 -15.96 -27.93
N GLY A 668 -10.18 -16.12 -28.40
CA GLY A 668 -9.00 -15.57 -27.74
C GLY A 668 -8.70 -16.23 -26.39
N GLY A 669 -7.47 -16.04 -25.89
CA GLY A 669 -7.00 -16.58 -24.62
C GLY A 669 -5.48 -16.55 -24.51
N LYS A 670 -4.91 -17.21 -23.49
CA LYS A 670 -3.45 -17.33 -23.31
C LYS A 670 -3.04 -18.80 -23.29
N THR A 671 -1.98 -19.12 -24.02
CA THR A 671 -1.29 -20.41 -23.90
C THR A 671 -0.03 -20.20 -23.10
N VAL A 672 0.15 -20.96 -22.03
CA VAL A 672 1.37 -20.93 -21.20
C VAL A 672 2.11 -22.24 -21.36
N ARG A 673 3.40 -22.15 -21.67
CA ARG A 673 4.30 -23.30 -21.74
C ARG A 673 5.26 -23.27 -20.55
N ILE A 674 5.20 -24.30 -19.72
CA ILE A 674 6.00 -24.46 -18.51
C ILE A 674 7.08 -25.51 -18.77
N GLY A 675 8.34 -25.13 -18.56
CA GLY A 675 9.43 -26.09 -18.42
C GLY A 675 9.65 -26.37 -16.93
N LEU A 676 9.57 -27.64 -16.52
CA LEU A 676 9.89 -28.03 -15.15
C LEU A 676 11.40 -28.12 -14.97
N LYS A 677 11.89 -27.65 -13.82
CA LYS A 677 13.29 -27.77 -13.44
C LYS A 677 13.41 -28.45 -12.08
N ASP A 678 14.47 -29.23 -11.90
CA ASP A 678 14.80 -29.88 -10.64
C ASP A 678 15.45 -28.87 -9.66
N GLN A 679 15.82 -29.35 -8.46
CA GLN A 679 16.48 -28.55 -7.43
C GLN A 679 17.86 -28.00 -7.86
N ASN A 680 18.44 -28.55 -8.93
CA ASN A 680 19.72 -28.14 -9.52
C ASN A 680 19.54 -27.30 -10.79
N ASN A 681 18.32 -26.81 -11.04
CA ASN A 681 17.96 -26.00 -12.20
C ASN A 681 18.10 -26.72 -13.56
N GLN A 682 18.14 -28.06 -13.55
CA GLN A 682 18.17 -28.91 -14.74
C GLN A 682 16.74 -29.25 -15.20
N PRO A 683 16.47 -29.31 -16.51
CA PRO A 683 15.14 -29.61 -17.01
C PRO A 683 14.70 -31.04 -16.62
N ILE A 684 13.53 -31.16 -16.01
CA ILE A 684 12.93 -32.45 -15.68
C ILE A 684 12.43 -33.08 -16.98
N THR A 685 12.94 -34.26 -17.30
CA THR A 685 12.56 -35.01 -18.51
C THR A 685 11.84 -36.32 -18.20
N GLU A 686 11.76 -36.71 -16.92
CA GLU A 686 11.09 -37.94 -16.51
C GLU A 686 9.56 -37.82 -16.56
N GLU A 687 8.92 -38.81 -17.18
CA GLU A 687 7.47 -38.82 -17.42
C GLU A 687 6.65 -38.91 -16.12
N ALA A 688 7.18 -39.56 -15.07
CA ALA A 688 6.52 -39.71 -13.79
C ALA A 688 6.40 -38.36 -13.05
N ASP A 689 7.49 -37.60 -13.00
CA ASP A 689 7.54 -36.27 -12.39
C ASP A 689 6.69 -35.26 -13.17
N LEU A 690 6.73 -35.34 -14.51
CA LEU A 690 5.85 -34.54 -15.37
C LEU A 690 4.37 -34.83 -15.08
N LYS A 691 3.97 -36.10 -14.90
CA LYS A 691 2.59 -36.47 -14.55
C LYS A 691 2.18 -35.99 -13.16
N GLN A 692 3.08 -36.06 -12.17
CA GLN A 692 2.81 -35.53 -10.84
C GLN A 692 2.60 -34.01 -10.88
N ALA A 693 3.50 -33.29 -11.56
CA ALA A 693 3.39 -31.85 -11.72
C ALA A 693 2.12 -31.44 -12.48
N VAL A 694 1.74 -32.17 -13.53
CA VAL A 694 0.45 -31.97 -14.23
C VAL A 694 -0.74 -32.11 -13.28
N ASN A 695 -0.76 -33.15 -12.44
CA ASN A 695 -1.84 -33.35 -11.47
C ASN A 695 -1.92 -32.24 -10.42
N GLU A 696 -0.77 -31.78 -9.90
CA GLU A 696 -0.74 -30.65 -8.96
C GLU A 696 -1.19 -29.35 -9.61
N LEU A 697 -0.69 -29.03 -10.81
CA LEU A 697 -1.11 -27.86 -11.58
C LEU A 697 -2.61 -27.91 -11.89
N TYR A 698 -3.14 -29.08 -12.29
CA TYR A 698 -4.56 -29.27 -12.56
C TYR A 698 -5.42 -29.00 -11.32
N GLN A 699 -5.03 -29.52 -10.15
CA GLN A 699 -5.77 -29.26 -8.90
C GLN A 699 -5.74 -27.78 -8.50
N ARG A 700 -4.62 -27.09 -8.73
CA ARG A 700 -4.44 -25.66 -8.42
C ARG A 700 -5.25 -24.77 -9.34
N VAL A 701 -5.14 -24.97 -10.65
CA VAL A 701 -5.88 -24.22 -11.67
C VAL A 701 -7.40 -24.36 -11.44
N ASN A 702 -7.87 -25.57 -11.11
CA ASN A 702 -9.27 -25.79 -10.76
C ASN A 702 -9.72 -25.01 -9.50
N ARG A 703 -8.80 -24.78 -8.55
CA ARG A 703 -9.05 -23.99 -7.33
C ARG A 703 -9.12 -22.49 -7.60
N LEU A 704 -8.46 -22.01 -8.66
CA LEU A 704 -8.54 -20.61 -9.13
C LEU A 704 -9.84 -20.31 -9.90
N GLY A 705 -10.69 -21.31 -10.11
CA GLY A 705 -12.01 -21.13 -10.73
C GLY A 705 -12.00 -21.06 -12.25
N VAL A 706 -10.82 -21.07 -12.90
CA VAL A 706 -10.67 -21.12 -14.36
C VAL A 706 -10.96 -22.54 -14.83
N SER A 707 -11.99 -22.70 -15.66
CA SER A 707 -12.36 -24.01 -16.20
C SER A 707 -11.93 -24.22 -17.64
N GLU A 708 -11.80 -25.50 -18.02
CA GLU A 708 -11.36 -25.97 -19.34
C GLU A 708 -9.92 -25.59 -19.70
N VAL A 709 -9.02 -25.64 -18.72
CA VAL A 709 -7.59 -25.51 -19.02
C VAL A 709 -7.12 -26.76 -19.74
N GLY A 710 -6.79 -26.60 -21.02
CA GLY A 710 -6.22 -27.67 -21.82
C GLY A 710 -4.80 -27.94 -21.33
N ILE A 711 -4.62 -28.96 -20.48
CA ILE A 711 -3.30 -29.38 -20.01
C ILE A 711 -2.82 -30.53 -20.89
N ARG A 712 -1.71 -30.31 -21.60
CA ARG A 712 -1.02 -31.36 -22.36
C ARG A 712 0.47 -31.30 -22.09
N THR A 713 1.14 -32.44 -22.21
CA THR A 713 2.59 -32.51 -22.22
C THR A 713 3.09 -32.45 -23.66
N GLU A 714 4.03 -31.53 -23.93
CA GLU A 714 4.75 -31.43 -25.21
C GLU A 714 6.25 -31.60 -24.93
N GLY A 715 6.74 -32.84 -25.06
CA GLY A 715 8.11 -33.20 -24.70
C GLY A 715 8.36 -33.02 -23.19
N SER A 716 9.36 -32.22 -22.82
CA SER A 716 9.69 -31.86 -21.44
C SER A 716 8.89 -30.68 -20.88
N ASN A 717 7.91 -30.16 -21.63
CA ASN A 717 7.13 -29.00 -21.25
C ASN A 717 5.66 -29.37 -20.99
N ILE A 718 5.04 -28.66 -20.06
CA ILE A 718 3.60 -28.70 -19.80
C ILE A 718 2.98 -27.48 -20.46
N VAL A 719 2.05 -27.69 -21.38
CA VAL A 719 1.30 -26.62 -22.04
C VAL A 719 -0.08 -26.53 -21.42
N LEU A 720 -0.45 -25.32 -21.01
CA LEU A 720 -1.71 -24.95 -20.41
C LEU A 720 -2.40 -23.93 -21.31
N ASP A 721 -3.56 -24.29 -21.87
CA ASP A 721 -4.39 -23.35 -22.62
C ASP A 721 -5.49 -22.79 -21.73
N PHE A 722 -5.53 -21.46 -21.59
CA PHE A 722 -6.52 -20.75 -20.78
C PHE A 722 -7.48 -19.95 -21.69
N PRO A 723 -8.65 -20.50 -22.03
CA PRO A 723 -9.63 -19.80 -22.88
C PRO A 723 -10.31 -18.64 -22.13
N GLY A 724 -10.33 -17.44 -22.72
CA GLY A 724 -10.99 -16.26 -22.13
C GLY A 724 -10.29 -15.62 -20.92
N SER A 725 -9.06 -16.02 -20.56
CA SER A 725 -8.30 -15.50 -19.41
C SER A 725 -7.47 -14.24 -19.74
N GLN A 726 -7.98 -13.34 -20.58
CA GLN A 726 -7.20 -12.21 -21.11
C GLN A 726 -6.66 -11.28 -20.00
N GLY A 727 -7.35 -11.20 -18.85
CA GLY A 727 -7.00 -10.36 -17.70
C GLY A 727 -6.25 -11.05 -16.54
N LEU A 728 -5.82 -12.31 -16.66
CA LEU A 728 -4.99 -12.98 -15.64
C LEU A 728 -3.55 -13.14 -16.13
N SER A 729 -2.57 -12.88 -15.26
CA SER A 729 -1.16 -13.08 -15.59
C SER A 729 -0.81 -14.58 -15.54
N ALA A 730 0.18 -15.00 -16.33
CA ALA A 730 0.63 -16.39 -16.34
C ALA A 730 1.22 -16.82 -14.98
N SER A 731 1.81 -15.88 -14.23
CA SER A 731 2.32 -16.12 -12.88
C SER A 731 1.21 -16.42 -11.87
N ASP A 732 0.08 -15.69 -11.91
CA ASP A 732 -1.07 -15.92 -11.02
C ASP A 732 -1.66 -17.33 -11.18
N LEU A 733 -1.51 -17.92 -12.37
CA LEU A 733 -2.07 -19.21 -12.73
C LEU A 733 -1.19 -20.40 -12.30
N ILE A 734 0.10 -20.19 -12.03
CA ILE A 734 1.13 -21.26 -11.96
C ILE A 734 2.00 -21.22 -10.69
N GLN A 735 2.00 -20.13 -9.91
CA GLN A 735 2.93 -19.95 -8.78
C GLN A 735 2.92 -21.13 -7.79
N ALA A 736 4.11 -21.64 -7.46
CA ALA A 736 4.28 -22.76 -6.54
C ALA A 736 4.27 -22.29 -5.08
N SER A 737 3.40 -22.87 -4.25
CA SER A 737 3.44 -22.69 -2.80
C SER A 737 4.42 -23.69 -2.18
N ALA A 738 5.63 -23.24 -1.86
CA ALA A 738 6.60 -23.99 -1.06
C ALA A 738 6.73 -23.34 0.32
N MET A 739 6.93 -24.17 1.36
CA MET A 739 7.16 -23.70 2.74
C MET A 739 8.63 -23.91 3.10
N TYR A 740 9.29 -22.86 3.56
CA TYR A 740 10.68 -22.87 3.99
C TYR A 740 10.79 -22.37 5.44
N PHE A 741 11.73 -22.93 6.20
CA PHE A 741 12.10 -22.44 7.53
C PHE A 741 13.49 -21.80 7.42
N HIS A 742 13.60 -20.54 7.83
CA HIS A 742 14.85 -19.78 7.80
C HIS A 742 15.27 -19.38 9.22
N VAL A 743 16.58 -19.26 9.44
CA VAL A 743 17.16 -18.68 10.67
C VAL A 743 17.41 -17.19 10.42
N VAL A 744 17.02 -16.33 11.37
CA VAL A 744 17.19 -14.89 11.26
C VAL A 744 18.63 -14.48 11.56
N ASN A 745 19.23 -13.66 10.70
CA ASN A 745 20.58 -13.14 10.91
C ASN A 745 20.54 -11.87 11.80
N GLU A 746 20.81 -12.04 13.10
CA GLU A 746 20.73 -10.94 14.08
C GLU A 746 21.77 -9.84 13.86
N LYS A 747 22.93 -10.16 13.26
CA LYS A 747 24.02 -9.18 13.01
C LYS A 747 23.59 -8.09 12.04
N PHE A 748 22.86 -8.47 11.00
CA PHE A 748 22.34 -7.57 9.97
C PHE A 748 20.84 -7.32 10.16
N SER A 749 20.40 -7.21 11.42
CA SER A 749 19.02 -6.89 11.77
C SER A 749 18.86 -5.41 12.12
N ALA A 750 17.62 -4.90 12.04
CA ALA A 750 17.26 -3.55 12.47
C ALA A 750 17.56 -3.28 13.96
N ASN A 751 17.72 -4.33 14.78
CA ASN A 751 18.00 -4.23 16.21
C ASN A 751 19.49 -3.97 16.51
N ASN A 752 20.37 -4.02 15.51
CA ASN A 752 21.79 -3.72 15.69
C ASN A 752 22.04 -2.21 15.54
N PRO A 753 22.30 -1.45 16.62
CA PRO A 753 22.42 0.00 16.56
C PRO A 753 23.60 0.51 15.73
N THR A 754 24.58 -0.34 15.43
CA THR A 754 25.79 0.04 14.69
C THR A 754 25.63 -0.13 13.18
N LEU A 755 24.85 -1.13 12.74
CA LEU A 755 24.68 -1.47 11.32
C LEU A 755 23.26 -1.22 10.80
N SER A 756 22.28 -0.94 11.68
CA SER A 756 20.87 -0.79 11.31
C SER A 756 20.64 0.24 10.21
N GLU A 757 21.30 1.40 10.27
CA GLU A 757 21.20 2.44 9.23
C GLU A 757 21.68 1.92 7.86
N ALA A 758 22.82 1.23 7.83
CA ALA A 758 23.39 0.69 6.61
C ALA A 758 22.57 -0.47 6.05
N VAL A 759 22.06 -1.35 6.92
CA VAL A 759 21.12 -2.41 6.57
C VAL A 759 19.85 -1.80 5.98
N ASN A 760 19.27 -0.80 6.65
CA ASN A 760 18.02 -0.19 6.21
C ASN A 760 18.14 0.48 4.85
N THR A 761 19.22 1.23 4.66
CA THR A 761 19.47 1.90 3.37
C THR A 761 19.73 0.89 2.26
N PHE A 762 20.51 -0.17 2.54
CA PHE A 762 20.75 -1.24 1.58
C PHE A 762 19.46 -1.98 1.16
N LEU A 763 18.60 -2.31 2.13
CA LEU A 763 17.32 -2.96 1.84
C LEU A 763 16.37 -2.04 1.08
N GLU A 764 16.36 -0.73 1.38
CA GLU A 764 15.61 0.26 0.63
C GLU A 764 16.11 0.36 -0.83
N GLU A 765 17.42 0.41 -1.06
CA GLU A 765 18.02 0.44 -2.40
C GLU A 765 17.62 -0.79 -3.23
N VAL A 766 17.73 -1.98 -2.64
CA VAL A 766 17.34 -3.25 -3.26
C VAL A 766 15.84 -3.27 -3.57
N TRP A 767 15.00 -2.83 -2.62
CA TRP A 767 13.55 -2.82 -2.78
C TRP A 767 13.10 -1.81 -3.84
N ASN A 768 13.70 -0.62 -3.88
CA ASN A 768 13.41 0.40 -4.89
C ASN A 768 13.66 -0.14 -6.30
N GLU A 769 14.81 -0.77 -6.55
CA GLU A 769 15.09 -1.40 -7.85
C GLU A 769 14.10 -2.53 -8.15
N ALA A 770 13.80 -3.38 -7.17
CA ALA A 770 12.88 -4.50 -7.34
C ALA A 770 11.46 -4.05 -7.68
N VAL A 771 10.93 -3.03 -7.01
CA VAL A 771 9.59 -2.48 -7.28
C VAL A 771 9.54 -1.90 -8.69
N ILE A 772 10.52 -1.08 -9.06
CA ILE A 772 10.54 -0.43 -10.37
C ILE A 772 10.68 -1.46 -11.49
N THR A 773 11.60 -2.43 -11.35
CA THR A 773 11.80 -3.47 -12.35
C THR A 773 10.74 -4.58 -12.32
N ASN A 774 9.75 -4.49 -11.43
CA ASN A 774 8.71 -5.50 -11.20
C ASN A 774 9.29 -6.90 -10.90
N ARG A 775 10.35 -6.91 -10.09
CA ARG A 775 11.17 -8.06 -9.67
C ARG A 775 11.12 -8.25 -8.15
N THR A 776 9.91 -8.18 -7.60
CA THR A 776 9.64 -8.26 -6.16
C THR A 776 9.57 -9.68 -5.61
N ASP A 777 9.76 -10.70 -6.46
CA ASP A 777 9.82 -12.08 -6.00
C ASP A 777 11.11 -12.34 -5.21
N PRO A 778 11.10 -13.25 -4.21
CA PRO A 778 12.26 -13.48 -3.35
C PRO A 778 13.54 -13.87 -4.11
N GLU A 779 13.45 -14.60 -5.22
CA GLU A 779 14.62 -15.00 -5.99
C GLU A 779 15.25 -13.78 -6.67
N SER A 780 14.43 -12.97 -7.34
CA SER A 780 14.90 -11.73 -7.95
C SER A 780 15.46 -10.73 -6.93
N LEU A 781 14.83 -10.58 -5.77
CA LEU A 781 15.32 -9.70 -4.70
C LEU A 781 16.73 -10.08 -4.24
N ASN A 782 16.99 -11.38 -4.07
CA ASN A 782 18.32 -11.86 -3.68
C ASN A 782 19.36 -11.65 -4.78
N VAL A 783 18.96 -11.74 -6.06
CA VAL A 783 19.85 -11.41 -7.18
C VAL A 783 20.19 -9.93 -7.19
N ILE A 784 19.20 -9.05 -7.01
CA ILE A 784 19.42 -7.60 -6.93
C ILE A 784 20.34 -7.28 -5.73
N ALA A 785 20.06 -7.83 -4.55
CA ALA A 785 20.91 -7.65 -3.37
C ALA A 785 22.36 -8.11 -3.57
N TRP A 786 22.55 -9.23 -4.25
CA TRP A 786 23.88 -9.72 -4.60
C TRP A 786 24.61 -8.75 -5.55
N GLN A 787 23.91 -8.17 -6.53
CA GLN A 787 24.46 -7.15 -7.42
C GLN A 787 24.81 -5.87 -6.66
N HIS A 788 23.95 -5.42 -5.73
CA HIS A 788 24.20 -4.23 -4.91
C HIS A 788 25.42 -4.36 -4.01
N LEU A 789 25.66 -5.55 -3.44
CA LEU A 789 26.90 -5.80 -2.73
C LEU A 789 28.13 -5.82 -3.65
N GLY A 790 27.97 -5.95 -4.96
CA GLY A 790 29.05 -5.85 -5.93
C GLY A 790 29.29 -7.12 -6.74
N GLY A 791 28.34 -8.06 -6.71
CA GLY A 791 28.43 -9.29 -7.48
C GLY A 791 28.28 -9.04 -8.98
N ASN A 792 29.29 -9.46 -9.75
CA ASN A 792 29.26 -9.37 -11.21
C ASN A 792 28.90 -10.73 -11.86
N PRO A 793 27.82 -10.84 -12.66
CA PRO A 793 27.41 -12.09 -13.29
C PRO A 793 28.38 -12.59 -14.38
N GLU A 794 29.16 -11.70 -14.98
CA GLU A 794 30.20 -12.03 -15.97
C GLU A 794 31.52 -12.42 -15.30
N ASN A 795 31.86 -11.77 -14.18
CA ASN A 795 33.06 -12.06 -13.40
C ASN A 795 32.78 -12.22 -11.90
N PRO A 796 32.34 -13.41 -11.45
CA PRO A 796 31.93 -13.63 -10.05
C PRO A 796 33.03 -13.48 -9.00
N ALA A 797 34.30 -13.34 -9.42
CA ALA A 797 35.45 -13.15 -8.53
C ALA A 797 35.74 -11.66 -8.23
N GLU A 798 35.20 -10.75 -9.04
CA GLU A 798 35.27 -9.31 -8.79
C GLU A 798 34.06 -8.89 -7.95
N PHE A 799 34.35 -8.16 -6.87
CA PHE A 799 33.33 -7.71 -5.93
C PHE A 799 33.51 -6.23 -5.62
N GLN A 800 32.61 -5.41 -6.16
CA GLN A 800 32.64 -3.95 -5.99
C GLN A 800 31.28 -3.40 -5.55
N PRO A 801 31.10 -3.14 -4.24
CA PRO A 801 29.83 -2.65 -3.72
C PRO A 801 29.37 -1.33 -4.36
N LEU A 802 28.09 -1.23 -4.71
CA LEU A 802 27.51 -0.08 -5.41
C LEU A 802 27.44 1.17 -4.53
N SER A 803 27.04 0.98 -3.26
CA SER A 803 26.90 2.03 -2.27
C SER A 803 27.93 1.93 -1.15
N SER A 804 28.16 3.06 -0.49
CA SER A 804 29.00 3.11 0.70
C SER A 804 28.44 2.24 1.85
N HIS A 805 27.13 2.07 1.92
CA HIS A 805 26.45 1.16 2.85
C HIS A 805 26.69 -0.30 2.46
N SER A 806 26.54 -0.65 1.18
CA SER A 806 26.87 -1.98 0.67
C SER A 806 28.31 -2.37 0.98
N LYS A 807 29.25 -1.42 0.84
CA LYS A 807 30.65 -1.63 1.19
C LYS A 807 30.85 -1.94 2.67
N LEU A 808 30.25 -1.13 3.55
CA LEU A 808 30.32 -1.35 5.00
C LEU A 808 29.75 -2.73 5.39
N LEU A 809 28.61 -3.12 4.80
CA LEU A 809 27.99 -4.42 5.06
C LEU A 809 28.85 -5.58 4.58
N TYR A 810 29.46 -5.45 3.39
CA TYR A 810 30.37 -6.44 2.86
C TYR A 810 31.65 -6.59 3.70
N GLU A 811 32.25 -5.49 4.16
CA GLU A 811 33.41 -5.48 5.05
C GLU A 811 33.07 -6.12 6.41
N ASN A 812 31.82 -5.93 6.88
CA ASN A 812 31.29 -6.59 8.07
C ASN A 812 30.84 -8.07 7.83
N GLY A 813 31.06 -8.63 6.64
CA GLY A 813 30.88 -10.06 6.37
C GLY A 813 29.52 -10.47 5.78
N LEU A 814 28.69 -9.54 5.30
CA LEU A 814 27.44 -9.89 4.61
C LEU A 814 27.76 -10.54 3.26
N ARG A 815 27.17 -11.70 2.96
CA ARG A 815 27.37 -12.44 1.70
C ARG A 815 26.03 -12.94 1.18
N PHE A 816 25.80 -12.86 -0.13
CA PHE A 816 24.64 -13.43 -0.81
C PHE A 816 25.08 -14.50 -1.82
N ALA A 817 24.23 -15.50 -2.06
CA ALA A 817 24.46 -16.49 -3.11
C ALA A 817 24.34 -15.83 -4.49
N GLY A 818 25.31 -16.07 -5.36
CA GLY A 818 25.23 -15.62 -6.74
C GLY A 818 24.17 -16.41 -7.54
N PRO A 819 23.60 -15.83 -8.61
CA PRO A 819 22.56 -16.46 -9.42
C PRO A 819 22.99 -17.78 -10.08
N ARG A 820 24.29 -17.99 -10.28
CA ARG A 820 24.86 -19.22 -10.84
C ARG A 820 25.24 -20.27 -9.78
N SER A 821 25.24 -19.92 -8.50
CA SER A 821 25.66 -20.78 -7.38
C SER A 821 24.49 -21.20 -6.47
N LEU A 822 23.25 -21.11 -6.95
CA LEU A 822 22.02 -21.55 -6.26
C LEU A 822 22.00 -23.09 -6.09
N ARG A 823 22.97 -23.68 -5.39
CA ARG A 823 22.89 -25.06 -4.94
C ARG A 823 22.06 -25.08 -3.66
N ARG A 824 20.78 -25.41 -3.78
CA ARG A 824 19.91 -25.63 -2.61
C ARG A 824 20.29 -26.98 -2.01
N SER A 825 21.04 -26.96 -0.91
CA SER A 825 21.31 -28.15 -0.10
C SER A 825 20.25 -28.30 0.98
N ALA A 826 19.96 -29.55 1.39
CA ALA A 826 19.16 -29.82 2.59
C ALA A 826 19.97 -29.58 3.90
N THR A 827 21.27 -29.33 3.79
CA THR A 827 22.14 -28.97 4.91
C THR A 827 22.06 -27.48 5.20
N PHE A 828 22.03 -27.14 6.49
CA PHE A 828 22.13 -25.75 6.95
C PHE A 828 23.45 -25.11 6.48
N ASP A 829 23.37 -23.89 5.96
CA ASP A 829 24.50 -23.06 5.52
C ASP A 829 24.47 -21.75 6.33
N ASP A 830 25.53 -21.50 7.08
CA ASP A 830 25.72 -20.31 7.93
C ASP A 830 26.60 -19.24 7.28
N THR A 831 27.05 -19.45 6.05
CA THR A 831 27.99 -18.58 5.34
C THR A 831 27.32 -17.56 4.43
N ILE A 832 26.04 -17.77 4.09
CA ILE A 832 25.28 -16.96 3.13
C ILE A 832 23.98 -16.46 3.76
N SER A 833 23.68 -15.18 3.54
CA SER A 833 22.40 -14.55 3.89
C SER A 833 21.41 -14.60 2.72
N ALA A 834 20.13 -14.41 3.01
CA ALA A 834 19.09 -14.18 2.02
C ALA A 834 18.11 -13.11 2.52
N ILE A 835 17.55 -12.33 1.59
CA ILE A 835 16.46 -11.38 1.84
C ILE A 835 15.12 -12.09 1.61
N THR A 836 14.16 -11.81 2.48
CA THR A 836 12.76 -12.20 2.31
C THR A 836 11.88 -11.00 2.58
N THR A 837 10.74 -10.92 1.90
CA THR A 837 9.72 -9.90 2.16
C THR A 837 8.79 -10.34 3.29
N PHE A 838 8.41 -9.45 4.18
CA PHE A 838 7.25 -9.62 5.04
C PHE A 838 5.97 -9.68 4.18
N ARG A 839 4.91 -10.31 4.72
CA ARG A 839 3.65 -10.41 3.99
C ARG A 839 2.93 -9.07 4.01
N GLY A 840 2.47 -8.61 2.85
CA GLY A 840 1.56 -7.49 2.75
C GLY A 840 1.97 -6.45 1.71
N THR A 841 0.99 -5.72 1.15
CA THR A 841 1.24 -4.59 0.23
C THR A 841 1.10 -3.23 0.92
N ASP A 842 0.74 -3.23 2.20
CA ASP A 842 0.46 -2.04 2.99
C ASP A 842 1.54 -1.84 4.07
N TYR A 843 1.99 -0.59 4.23
CA TYR A 843 2.92 -0.13 5.27
C TYR A 843 2.49 -0.55 6.68
N SER A 844 1.17 -0.63 6.92
CA SER A 844 0.62 -1.10 8.20
C SER A 844 0.98 -2.58 8.49
N GLU A 845 1.18 -3.38 7.44
CA GLU A 845 1.58 -4.80 7.53
C GLU A 845 3.11 -4.96 7.68
N TRP A 846 3.89 -3.90 7.44
CA TRP A 846 5.36 -3.88 7.49
C TRP A 846 5.92 -3.47 8.87
N GLN A 847 5.05 -3.37 9.88
CA GLN A 847 5.42 -3.10 11.27
C GLN A 847 6.23 -1.81 11.48
N GLY A 848 5.94 -0.77 10.68
CA GLY A 848 6.61 0.53 10.76
C GLY A 848 7.98 0.59 10.07
N GLN A 849 8.31 -0.40 9.22
CA GLN A 849 9.45 -0.34 8.31
C GLN A 849 9.07 0.42 7.03
N THR A 850 10.01 1.20 6.48
CA THR A 850 9.81 1.98 5.25
C THR A 850 9.70 1.11 3.98
N TYR A 851 9.98 -0.19 4.09
CA TYR A 851 9.90 -1.19 3.03
C TYR A 851 9.47 -2.55 3.64
N PRO A 852 8.88 -3.45 2.84
CA PRO A 852 8.32 -4.74 3.27
C PRO A 852 9.35 -5.80 3.64
#